data_AF-A0A7W3JPZ2-F1
#
_entry.id   AF-A0A7W3JPZ2-F1
#
_cell.length_a   1.000
_cell.length_b   1.000
_cell.length_c   1.000
_cell.angle_alpha   90.00
_cell.angle_beta   90.00
_cell.angle_gamma   90.00
#
_symmetry.space_group_name_H-M   'P 1'
#
loop_
_entity.id
_entity.type
_entity.pdbx_description
1 polymer ?
#
loop_
_entity_poly.entity_id
_entity_poly.type
_entity_poly.pdbx_seq_one_letter_code
_entity_poly.pdbx_strand_id
1 'polypeptide(L)'
;MLTRRSKIATTVMGAALCVALATPLLPAAAFGMTTPSDAAAMKALPATATDPSGTLPLLSDPYLQMPGADDVYVVWNTEFAGTQNVALVGSGVAALSDEDAMRAAAGATFANVELFAAESMAYSRMAEDSGSRLDEKPAAEDGIVTRDVWRHEAHVTGLAAGERVAYRVVSAESTTDAAISGTFSLAPVPRAGDSLRVLLTSDHQAMANTPANLQKAAETIGDIDAVFLAGDLVNQPDRASEWFDDTRGSAFFATLQGNGGRIDNNGVAEYYGGEIVQNAPLFPAVGNHEVQGRIDGMTSIGSSFGAPVPVPIAEQEYEKVAAVVNPAGDATVKAKWIEDNSFSTRTYEEVFTLPDSSPGGETYYATSFGDIRLISLYSTRIWRGTTAQADPAARTSNSRYQEAVGSLDDPLAQGYGEHVFESLAVGSEQYEWLQEELESDDFHDARFRIVMLHEGPQGLGDNVMPLFADPVRIEEKNADGDVIGVRYEYPAEGNMLLNDLSPLLEDADVDLVHNGHSHLWNRFVSENGVNYMETSNTGNSYGAFHELSGRSRPLPPEPWDASNYMAQGNPGGLEPIVPNVKPFENEDGVALPFVQSNDLAVFTMLDTGANEVVSYAYDVRTPEVEPWVIDRFAIGRELTEPSNPEEPGEPGNPEEPGEPGNPEEPGEQAPDLTDAAVKLSASTVVAGGSLSVTGTGFTAGETVRVELHSTPVMLGTAVADASGAISVGVKIPESTTAGRHEIVLVTASGERASGVVTVTSAGPLAVTGADAGRTWSIALVASLALALGGALLWWRTVRRSAA
;
A
#
# COMPACT_ATOMS: atom_id res chain seq x y z
N MET A 1 17.69 18.29 -43.91
CA MET A 1 18.76 18.75 -44.83
C MET A 1 20.03 18.97 -44.01
N LEU A 2 21.17 18.43 -44.47
CA LEU A 2 22.55 18.55 -43.93
C LEU A 2 22.94 17.79 -42.63
N THR A 3 23.51 16.62 -42.87
CA THR A 3 24.59 15.92 -42.14
C THR A 3 25.73 16.82 -41.60
N ARG A 4 26.31 16.46 -40.45
CA ARG A 4 27.75 16.61 -40.08
C ARG A 4 28.03 15.83 -38.78
N ARG A 5 28.75 14.70 -38.81
CA ARG A 5 30.21 14.49 -38.85
C ARG A 5 30.99 15.08 -37.67
N SER A 6 31.49 14.16 -36.85
CA SER A 6 32.54 14.23 -35.85
C SER A 6 33.77 15.05 -36.26
N LYS A 7 34.34 15.80 -35.31
CA LYS A 7 35.79 16.06 -35.23
C LYS A 7 36.24 16.20 -33.77
N ILE A 8 37.08 15.28 -33.34
CA ILE A 8 38.01 15.42 -32.21
C ILE A 8 39.34 15.97 -32.76
N ALA A 9 39.92 16.97 -32.08
CA ALA A 9 41.37 17.21 -32.01
C ALA A 9 41.72 18.24 -30.90
N THR A 10 42.36 17.72 -29.83
CA THR A 10 43.62 18.18 -29.16
C THR A 10 43.91 19.69 -29.07
N THR A 11 44.23 20.32 -27.93
CA THR A 11 45.44 20.15 -27.07
C THR A 11 45.42 21.26 -25.98
N VAL A 12 45.83 21.02 -24.72
CA VAL A 12 46.86 21.81 -23.96
C VAL A 12 47.37 20.95 -22.79
N MET A 13 48.66 21.12 -22.54
CA MET A 13 49.66 20.30 -21.84
C MET A 13 49.94 20.82 -20.42
N GLY A 14 50.39 19.96 -19.49
CA GLY A 14 50.75 20.40 -18.12
C GLY A 14 51.38 19.36 -17.17
N ALA A 15 52.50 18.75 -17.58
CA ALA A 15 53.68 18.27 -16.83
C ALA A 15 53.62 17.58 -15.42
N ALA A 16 54.34 16.44 -15.35
CA ALA A 16 55.32 15.96 -14.34
C ALA A 16 54.98 14.53 -13.83
N LEU A 17 55.87 13.54 -13.68
CA LEU A 17 57.33 13.45 -13.61
C LEU A 17 57.73 11.98 -13.90
N CYS A 18 58.80 11.73 -14.66
CA CYS A 18 59.34 10.40 -14.93
C CYS A 18 60.24 9.89 -13.80
N VAL A 19 60.12 8.60 -13.43
CA VAL A 19 61.24 7.76 -12.98
C VAL A 19 61.10 6.40 -13.66
N ALA A 20 62.14 5.98 -14.38
CA ALA A 20 62.25 4.67 -15.02
C ALA A 20 63.47 3.93 -14.47
N LEU A 21 63.33 2.60 -14.33
CA LEU A 21 64.22 1.53 -14.86
C LEU A 21 64.27 0.33 -13.91
N ALA A 22 63.84 -0.85 -14.38
CA ALA A 22 64.74 -1.97 -14.75
C ALA A 22 63.96 -3.29 -14.87
N THR A 23 63.93 -3.84 -16.09
CA THR A 23 63.60 -5.25 -16.41
C THR A 23 64.86 -6.13 -16.40
N PRO A 24 64.71 -7.47 -16.39
CA PRO A 24 65.19 -8.23 -17.55
C PRO A 24 64.26 -9.34 -18.09
N LEU A 25 64.23 -9.36 -19.43
CA LEU A 25 63.97 -10.39 -20.47
C LEU A 25 64.25 -11.87 -20.03
N LEU A 26 63.73 -13.00 -20.55
CA LEU A 26 62.84 -13.51 -21.65
C LEU A 26 62.80 -15.09 -21.44
N PRO A 27 62.09 -15.97 -22.20
CA PRO A 27 61.58 -15.82 -23.56
C PRO A 27 60.14 -16.31 -23.87
N ALA A 28 59.71 -15.85 -25.05
CA ALA A 28 58.46 -16.12 -25.73
C ALA A 28 58.36 -17.52 -26.34
N ALA A 29 57.13 -18.02 -26.45
CA ALA A 29 56.71 -18.94 -27.50
C ALA A 29 55.54 -18.32 -28.27
N ALA A 30 55.70 -18.31 -29.58
CA ALA A 30 54.91 -17.69 -30.62
C ALA A 30 53.40 -18.02 -30.61
N PHE A 31 52.57 -17.07 -31.04
CA PHE A 31 51.53 -17.30 -32.04
C PHE A 31 51.27 -16.00 -32.83
N GLY A 32 50.86 -16.16 -34.09
CA GLY A 32 51.10 -15.22 -35.19
C GLY A 32 50.22 -13.98 -35.22
N MET A 33 50.73 -12.98 -35.93
CA MET A 33 49.97 -11.80 -36.35
C MET A 33 48.88 -12.21 -37.36
N THR A 34 47.63 -11.86 -37.06
CA THR A 34 46.57 -11.64 -38.04
C THR A 34 46.10 -10.18 -37.96
N THR A 35 45.71 -9.67 -39.12
CA THR A 35 45.45 -8.28 -39.48
C THR A 35 44.26 -7.62 -38.77
N PRO A 36 44.14 -6.28 -38.78
CA PRO A 36 42.99 -5.57 -38.22
C PRO A 36 41.75 -5.75 -39.10
N SER A 37 41.03 -6.86 -38.93
CA SER A 37 39.66 -7.02 -39.43
C SER A 37 38.71 -7.71 -38.46
N ASP A 38 39.17 -8.12 -37.27
CA ASP A 38 38.36 -8.91 -36.33
C ASP A 38 37.94 -8.12 -35.07
N ALA A 39 37.94 -6.78 -35.15
CA ALA A 39 37.37 -5.89 -34.13
C ALA A 39 35.92 -5.45 -34.46
N ALA A 40 35.27 -6.11 -35.42
CA ALA A 40 33.88 -5.88 -35.81
C ALA A 40 33.13 -7.21 -35.82
N ALA A 41 33.00 -7.82 -34.64
CA ALA A 41 32.02 -8.86 -34.36
C ALA A 41 31.79 -8.93 -32.85
N MET A 42 31.41 -7.79 -32.22
CA MET A 42 30.35 -7.92 -31.24
C MET A 42 29.18 -8.45 -32.03
N LYS A 43 28.82 -9.72 -31.79
CA LYS A 43 27.55 -10.27 -32.25
C LYS A 43 26.50 -9.27 -31.77
N ALA A 44 25.97 -8.47 -32.70
CA ALA A 44 24.68 -7.86 -32.50
C ALA A 44 23.77 -9.03 -32.11
N LEU A 45 23.24 -8.97 -30.89
CA LEU A 45 22.08 -9.79 -30.55
C LEU A 45 21.09 -9.56 -31.70
N PRO A 46 20.53 -10.62 -32.32
CA PRO A 46 19.47 -10.40 -33.29
C PRO A 46 18.40 -9.57 -32.59
N ALA A 47 17.99 -8.45 -33.20
CA ALA A 47 16.85 -7.68 -32.71
C ALA A 47 15.72 -8.68 -32.41
N THR A 48 15.41 -8.85 -31.13
CA THR A 48 14.20 -9.55 -30.73
C THR A 48 13.02 -8.69 -31.18
N ALA A 49 11.86 -9.29 -31.40
CA ALA A 49 10.67 -8.64 -31.96
C ALA A 49 10.04 -7.55 -31.05
N THR A 50 10.80 -6.95 -30.15
CA THR A 50 10.37 -6.17 -28.98
C THR A 50 10.84 -4.71 -28.97
N ASP A 51 11.75 -4.27 -29.84
CA ASP A 51 12.14 -2.85 -29.89
C ASP A 51 11.02 -1.99 -30.50
N PRO A 52 10.70 -0.80 -29.91
CA PRO A 52 9.80 0.15 -30.55
C PRO A 52 10.37 0.64 -31.89
N SER A 53 9.47 0.91 -32.83
CA SER A 53 9.78 1.29 -34.21
C SER A 53 8.90 2.45 -34.68
N GLY A 54 9.05 2.83 -35.95
CA GLY A 54 8.38 4.01 -36.53
C GLY A 54 9.27 5.24 -36.58
N THR A 55 8.68 6.39 -36.90
CA THR A 55 9.40 7.68 -37.05
C THR A 55 9.21 8.61 -35.86
N LEU A 56 8.25 8.31 -34.97
CA LEU A 56 7.94 9.06 -33.77
C LEU A 56 8.22 8.19 -32.51
N PRO A 57 8.62 8.80 -31.38
CA PRO A 57 8.83 8.07 -30.14
C PRO A 57 7.51 7.78 -29.41
N LEU A 58 7.48 6.64 -28.70
CA LEU A 58 6.57 6.43 -27.57
C LEU A 58 7.19 7.04 -26.30
N LEU A 59 6.38 7.55 -25.37
CA LEU A 59 6.83 7.91 -24.02
C LEU A 59 6.89 6.70 -23.10
N SER A 60 6.00 5.74 -23.32
CA SER A 60 6.01 4.42 -22.67
C SER A 60 5.67 3.36 -23.70
N ASP A 61 6.29 2.19 -23.57
CA ASP A 61 5.71 0.99 -24.20
C ASP A 61 4.29 0.75 -23.64
N PRO A 62 3.44 -0.04 -24.33
CA PRO A 62 2.13 -0.34 -23.79
C PRO A 62 2.21 -1.14 -22.49
N TYR A 63 1.32 -0.86 -21.55
CA TYR A 63 1.16 -1.59 -20.29
C TYR A 63 -0.29 -2.05 -20.10
N LEU A 64 -0.46 -3.14 -19.35
CA LEU A 64 -1.75 -3.81 -19.17
C LEU A 64 -2.44 -3.39 -17.87
N GLN A 65 -3.76 -3.19 -17.93
CA GLN A 65 -4.60 -2.78 -16.80
C GLN A 65 -5.95 -3.51 -16.81
N MET A 66 -6.54 -3.62 -15.63
CA MET A 66 -7.92 -4.08 -15.40
C MET A 66 -8.37 -5.27 -16.28
N PRO A 67 -7.69 -6.44 -16.21
CA PRO A 67 -8.13 -7.62 -16.93
C PRO A 67 -9.47 -8.14 -16.38
N GLY A 68 -10.44 -8.37 -17.25
CA GLY A 68 -11.72 -9.01 -16.93
C GLY A 68 -11.79 -10.46 -17.41
N ALA A 69 -13.00 -11.02 -17.50
CA ALA A 69 -13.22 -12.43 -17.81
C ALA A 69 -12.77 -12.83 -19.24
N ASP A 70 -12.93 -11.92 -20.19
CA ASP A 70 -12.59 -12.08 -21.61
C ASP A 70 -12.00 -10.80 -22.23
N ASP A 71 -11.52 -9.88 -21.39
CA ASP A 71 -11.01 -8.59 -21.81
C ASP A 71 -9.81 -8.10 -20.98
N VAL A 72 -9.13 -7.06 -21.48
CA VAL A 72 -8.04 -6.33 -20.81
C VAL A 72 -7.86 -4.95 -21.44
N TYR A 73 -7.39 -3.99 -20.66
CA TYR A 73 -7.05 -2.66 -21.15
C TYR A 73 -5.56 -2.58 -21.50
N VAL A 74 -5.27 -2.05 -22.68
CA VAL A 74 -3.91 -1.77 -23.17
C VAL A 74 -3.72 -0.27 -23.22
N VAL A 75 -2.79 0.25 -22.44
CA VAL A 75 -2.55 1.68 -22.26
C VAL A 75 -1.14 2.05 -22.69
N TRP A 76 -0.95 3.17 -23.36
CA TRP A 76 0.37 3.69 -23.70
C TRP A 76 0.36 5.21 -23.80
N ASN A 77 1.55 5.82 -23.79
CA ASN A 77 1.69 7.27 -23.75
C ASN A 77 2.55 7.81 -24.89
N THR A 78 2.20 9.01 -25.36
CA THR A 78 2.95 9.75 -26.36
C THR A 78 2.96 11.26 -26.05
N GLU A 79 3.81 12.02 -26.71
CA GLU A 79 3.82 13.50 -26.63
C GLU A 79 2.82 14.15 -27.61
N PHE A 80 1.97 13.37 -28.29
CA PHE A 80 1.08 13.86 -29.32
C PHE A 80 -0.28 13.16 -29.29
N ALA A 81 -1.37 13.87 -29.59
CA ALA A 81 -2.71 13.26 -29.51
C ALA A 81 -2.90 12.04 -30.44
N GLY A 82 -2.21 12.07 -31.59
CA GLY A 82 -2.39 11.12 -32.68
C GLY A 82 -3.71 11.34 -33.41
N THR A 83 -3.73 11.01 -34.70
CA THR A 83 -4.97 10.94 -35.50
C THR A 83 -5.56 9.53 -35.50
N GLN A 84 -4.74 8.53 -35.18
CA GLN A 84 -5.11 7.14 -35.12
C GLN A 84 -4.26 6.44 -34.07
N ASN A 85 -4.91 5.93 -33.03
CA ASN A 85 -4.29 5.19 -31.93
C ASN A 85 -5.01 3.85 -31.83
N VAL A 86 -4.28 2.73 -31.98
CA VAL A 86 -4.87 1.39 -32.02
C VAL A 86 -3.98 0.36 -31.34
N ALA A 87 -4.61 -0.67 -30.77
CA ALA A 87 -3.97 -1.94 -30.45
C ALA A 87 -4.28 -2.96 -31.55
N LEU A 88 -3.25 -3.62 -32.06
CA LEU A 88 -3.33 -4.73 -33.00
C LEU A 88 -3.09 -6.02 -32.22
N VAL A 89 -4.04 -6.95 -32.25
CA VAL A 89 -4.03 -8.14 -31.39
C VAL A 89 -4.22 -9.41 -32.24
N GLY A 90 -3.46 -10.46 -31.95
CA GLY A 90 -3.62 -11.77 -32.58
C GLY A 90 -2.31 -12.44 -32.98
N SER A 91 -2.38 -13.74 -33.30
CA SER A 91 -1.20 -14.54 -33.66
C SER A 91 -0.46 -14.08 -34.92
N GLY A 92 -1.09 -13.26 -35.77
CA GLY A 92 -0.47 -12.66 -36.96
C GLY A 92 0.35 -11.40 -36.69
N VAL A 93 0.21 -10.78 -35.51
CA VAL A 93 0.76 -9.45 -35.20
C VAL A 93 2.29 -9.42 -35.25
N ALA A 94 2.94 -10.44 -34.69
CA ALA A 94 4.40 -10.55 -34.66
C ALA A 94 5.04 -10.60 -36.06
N ALA A 95 4.28 -10.97 -37.09
CA ALA A 95 4.75 -11.08 -38.46
C ALA A 95 4.58 -9.79 -39.28
N LEU A 96 3.92 -8.77 -38.73
CA LEU A 96 3.70 -7.50 -39.42
C LEU A 96 5.01 -6.70 -39.52
N SER A 97 5.35 -6.25 -40.73
CA SER A 97 6.30 -5.16 -40.90
C SER A 97 5.72 -3.84 -40.35
N ASP A 98 6.55 -2.82 -40.12
CA ASP A 98 6.04 -1.50 -39.70
C ASP A 98 5.07 -0.90 -40.73
N GLU A 99 5.35 -1.07 -42.02
CA GLU A 99 4.44 -0.64 -43.09
C GLU A 99 3.10 -1.39 -43.02
N ASP A 100 3.13 -2.70 -42.77
CA ASP A 100 1.90 -3.49 -42.62
C ASP A 100 1.15 -3.16 -41.32
N ALA A 101 1.84 -2.86 -40.22
CA ALA A 101 1.23 -2.41 -38.97
C ALA A 101 0.53 -1.06 -39.15
N MET A 102 1.15 -0.10 -39.86
CA MET A 102 0.50 1.17 -40.21
C MET A 102 -0.72 0.97 -41.12
N ARG A 103 -0.63 0.05 -42.09
CA ARG A 103 -1.77 -0.29 -42.94
C ARG A 103 -2.88 -0.97 -42.15
N ALA A 104 -2.54 -1.85 -41.21
CA ALA A 104 -3.48 -2.51 -40.32
C ALA A 104 -4.20 -1.46 -39.47
N ALA A 105 -3.45 -0.53 -38.86
CA ALA A 105 -4.00 0.59 -38.14
C ALA A 105 -4.98 1.39 -39.01
N ALA A 106 -4.63 1.68 -40.27
CA ALA A 106 -5.51 2.36 -41.23
C ALA A 106 -6.72 1.51 -41.71
N GLY A 107 -6.96 0.32 -41.15
CA GLY A 107 -8.11 -0.54 -41.41
C GLY A 107 -7.89 -1.63 -42.47
N ALA A 108 -6.65 -1.85 -42.93
CA ALA A 108 -6.35 -3.00 -43.79
C ALA A 108 -6.42 -4.31 -42.99
N THR A 109 -6.98 -5.35 -43.60
CA THR A 109 -7.12 -6.66 -42.93
C THR A 109 -5.90 -7.54 -43.15
N PHE A 110 -5.48 -8.19 -42.08
CA PHE A 110 -4.40 -9.19 -42.09
C PHE A 110 -4.91 -10.46 -41.40
N ALA A 111 -4.36 -11.61 -41.78
CA ALA A 111 -4.79 -12.89 -41.20
C ALA A 111 -4.42 -12.94 -39.71
N ASN A 112 -5.39 -13.30 -38.87
CA ASN A 112 -5.23 -13.41 -37.41
C ASN A 112 -4.71 -12.11 -36.74
N VAL A 113 -5.16 -10.97 -37.24
CA VAL A 113 -4.93 -9.65 -36.64
C VAL A 113 -6.27 -8.95 -36.52
N GLU A 114 -6.61 -8.59 -35.30
CA GLU A 114 -7.76 -7.77 -34.94
C GLU A 114 -7.30 -6.38 -34.51
N LEU A 115 -8.14 -5.38 -34.73
CA LEU A 115 -7.85 -3.99 -34.45
C LEU A 115 -8.83 -3.48 -33.38
N PHE A 116 -8.26 -2.90 -32.33
CA PHE A 116 -8.99 -2.22 -31.27
C PHE A 116 -8.59 -0.75 -31.28
N ALA A 117 -9.57 0.14 -31.46
CA ALA A 117 -9.31 1.58 -31.42
C ALA A 117 -9.12 2.03 -29.97
N ALA A 118 -8.21 2.98 -29.76
CA ALA A 118 -8.00 3.56 -28.45
C ALA A 118 -8.76 4.88 -28.28
N GLU A 119 -9.24 5.11 -27.06
CA GLU A 119 -9.63 6.43 -26.58
C GLU A 119 -8.40 7.21 -26.14
N SER A 120 -8.36 8.51 -26.47
CA SER A 120 -7.23 9.38 -26.15
C SER A 120 -7.64 10.51 -25.23
N MET A 121 -6.81 10.80 -24.23
CA MET A 121 -6.94 11.99 -23.39
C MET A 121 -5.58 12.63 -23.13
N ALA A 122 -5.55 13.93 -22.90
CA ALA A 122 -4.35 14.61 -22.40
C ALA A 122 -4.37 14.59 -20.86
N TYR A 123 -3.22 14.38 -20.23
CA TYR A 123 -3.10 14.53 -18.78
C TYR A 123 -3.34 15.98 -18.38
N SER A 124 -4.05 16.20 -17.27
CA SER A 124 -4.44 17.54 -16.86
C SER A 124 -3.40 18.25 -15.99
N ARG A 125 -2.49 17.50 -15.36
CA ARG A 125 -1.54 18.03 -14.36
C ARG A 125 -0.07 17.79 -14.65
N MET A 126 0.25 16.98 -15.66
CA MET A 126 1.64 16.66 -15.99
C MET A 126 2.43 17.89 -16.44
N ALA A 127 3.56 18.11 -15.78
CA ALA A 127 4.39 19.29 -15.93
C ALA A 127 5.87 18.99 -15.72
N GLU A 128 6.69 19.99 -16.00
CA GLU A 128 8.13 20.03 -15.72
C GLU A 128 8.49 21.36 -15.04
N ASP A 129 9.61 21.37 -14.31
CA ASP A 129 10.22 22.59 -13.75
C ASP A 129 11.76 22.49 -13.75
N SER A 130 12.45 23.44 -13.11
CA SER A 130 13.91 23.41 -13.00
C SER A 130 14.49 22.21 -12.22
N GLY A 131 13.68 21.53 -11.42
CA GLY A 131 14.00 20.28 -10.72
C GLY A 131 14.01 19.05 -11.62
N SER A 132 13.47 19.14 -12.83
CA SER A 132 13.33 18.01 -13.76
C SER A 132 14.69 17.46 -14.18
N ARG A 133 14.67 16.20 -14.59
CA ARG A 133 15.84 15.46 -15.07
C ARG A 133 15.68 15.20 -16.56
N LEU A 134 15.78 16.29 -17.31
CA LEU A 134 15.70 16.33 -18.76
C LEU A 134 16.93 17.07 -19.31
N ASP A 135 17.29 16.76 -20.55
CA ASP A 135 18.33 17.49 -21.28
C ASP A 135 17.94 18.96 -21.49
N GLU A 136 16.68 19.18 -21.88
CA GLU A 136 16.05 20.49 -21.99
C GLU A 136 14.95 20.60 -20.95
N LYS A 137 15.22 21.33 -19.86
CA LYS A 137 14.26 21.56 -18.77
C LYS A 137 13.96 23.04 -18.57
N PRO A 138 12.80 23.40 -18.00
CA PRO A 138 12.47 24.78 -17.67
C PRO A 138 13.53 25.45 -16.78
N ALA A 139 13.74 26.75 -16.97
CA ALA A 139 14.55 27.54 -16.06
C ALA A 139 13.79 27.76 -14.74
N ALA A 140 14.51 28.14 -13.67
CA ALA A 140 13.87 28.33 -12.36
C ALA A 140 12.83 29.47 -12.38
N GLU A 141 13.05 30.49 -13.20
CA GLU A 141 12.12 31.60 -13.42
C GLU A 141 10.84 31.24 -14.20
N ASP A 142 10.84 30.12 -14.93
CA ASP A 142 9.68 29.66 -15.69
C ASP A 142 8.63 29.00 -14.79
N GLY A 143 9.04 28.57 -13.58
CA GLY A 143 8.17 27.90 -12.62
C GLY A 143 7.76 26.50 -13.06
N ILE A 144 6.49 26.15 -12.84
CA ILE A 144 5.87 24.90 -13.28
C ILE A 144 5.33 25.11 -14.70
N VAL A 145 5.83 24.34 -15.65
CA VAL A 145 5.47 24.42 -17.08
C VAL A 145 4.79 23.12 -17.47
N THR A 146 3.54 23.19 -17.92
CA THR A 146 2.79 22.02 -18.43
C THR A 146 3.55 21.31 -19.54
N ARG A 147 3.54 19.97 -19.52
CA ARG A 147 4.07 19.12 -20.59
C ARG A 147 2.91 18.40 -21.26
N ASP A 148 2.84 18.48 -22.58
CA ASP A 148 1.84 17.75 -23.35
C ASP A 148 2.15 16.25 -23.29
N VAL A 149 1.33 15.52 -22.55
CA VAL A 149 1.36 14.05 -22.48
C VAL A 149 -0.04 13.54 -22.81
N TRP A 150 -0.10 12.57 -23.72
CA TRP A 150 -1.33 11.93 -24.14
C TRP A 150 -1.35 10.48 -23.69
N ARG A 151 -2.46 10.07 -23.09
CA ARG A 151 -2.81 8.69 -22.77
C ARG A 151 -3.67 8.14 -23.89
N HIS A 152 -3.37 6.91 -24.30
CA HIS A 152 -4.18 6.14 -25.23
C HIS A 152 -4.57 4.83 -24.58
N GLU A 153 -5.84 4.48 -24.59
CA GLU A 153 -6.36 3.27 -23.98
C GLU A 153 -7.24 2.51 -24.96
N ALA A 154 -6.87 1.25 -25.25
CA ALA A 154 -7.69 0.33 -26.01
C ALA A 154 -8.27 -0.76 -25.10
N HIS A 155 -9.60 -0.93 -25.14
CA HIS A 155 -10.29 -2.06 -24.51
C HIS A 155 -10.29 -3.25 -25.46
N VAL A 156 -9.44 -4.25 -25.16
CA VAL A 156 -9.30 -5.48 -25.95
C VAL A 156 -10.25 -6.52 -25.41
N THR A 157 -11.18 -7.00 -26.23
CA THR A 157 -12.24 -7.96 -25.83
C THR A 157 -12.16 -9.26 -26.65
N GLY A 158 -12.92 -10.27 -26.25
CA GLY A 158 -13.01 -11.55 -26.98
C GLY A 158 -11.81 -12.47 -26.75
N LEU A 159 -11.09 -12.29 -25.64
CA LEU A 159 -9.96 -13.11 -25.26
C LEU A 159 -10.41 -14.44 -24.64
N ALA A 160 -9.67 -15.50 -24.94
CA ALA A 160 -9.92 -16.80 -24.34
C ALA A 160 -9.19 -16.91 -22.99
N ALA A 161 -9.91 -17.29 -21.93
CA ALA A 161 -9.32 -17.57 -20.62
C ALA A 161 -8.17 -18.57 -20.76
N GLY A 162 -7.06 -18.34 -20.05
CA GLY A 162 -5.88 -19.22 -20.07
C GLY A 162 -5.05 -19.21 -21.36
N GLU A 163 -5.34 -18.30 -22.30
CA GLU A 163 -4.52 -18.10 -23.51
C GLU A 163 -3.89 -16.71 -23.53
N ARG A 164 -2.57 -16.66 -23.78
CA ARG A 164 -1.86 -15.41 -24.07
C ARG A 164 -1.85 -15.14 -25.57
N VAL A 165 -2.12 -13.89 -25.95
CA VAL A 165 -2.20 -13.45 -27.35
C VAL A 165 -1.20 -12.32 -27.59
N ALA A 166 -0.51 -12.36 -28.74
CA ALA A 166 0.43 -11.32 -29.12
C ALA A 166 -0.29 -10.00 -29.48
N TYR A 167 0.33 -8.87 -29.16
CA TYR A 167 -0.18 -7.55 -29.54
C TYR A 167 0.94 -6.53 -29.82
N ARG A 168 0.58 -5.44 -30.51
CA ARG A 168 1.37 -4.23 -30.75
C ARG A 168 0.47 -3.00 -30.70
N VAL A 169 0.98 -1.85 -30.34
CA VAL A 169 0.25 -0.56 -30.44
C VAL A 169 0.82 0.31 -31.55
N VAL A 170 -0.04 1.12 -32.16
CA VAL A 170 0.32 2.09 -33.20
C VAL A 170 -0.36 3.42 -32.90
N SER A 171 0.43 4.50 -32.82
CA SER A 171 -0.04 5.88 -32.73
C SER A 171 0.49 6.69 -33.91
N ALA A 172 -0.39 7.13 -34.80
CA ALA A 172 -0.03 7.80 -36.04
C ALA A 172 -0.49 9.28 -36.07
N GLU A 173 0.42 10.19 -36.42
CA GLU A 173 0.09 11.58 -36.77
C GLU A 173 -0.25 11.74 -38.25
N SER A 174 0.31 10.87 -39.10
CA SER A 174 0.12 10.90 -40.54
C SER A 174 0.21 9.49 -41.13
N THR A 175 0.01 9.35 -42.45
CA THR A 175 0.19 8.06 -43.13
C THR A 175 1.64 7.58 -43.20
N THR A 176 2.61 8.42 -42.81
CA THR A 176 4.05 8.10 -42.82
C THR A 176 4.70 8.28 -41.45
N ASP A 177 4.03 8.95 -40.52
CA ASP A 177 4.58 9.27 -39.21
C ASP A 177 3.76 8.60 -38.12
N ALA A 178 4.41 7.66 -37.43
CA ALA A 178 3.82 6.88 -36.36
C ALA A 178 4.88 6.44 -35.34
N ALA A 179 4.42 6.25 -34.12
CA ALA A 179 5.08 5.48 -33.08
C ALA A 179 4.48 4.07 -33.07
N ILE A 180 5.32 3.04 -33.06
CA ILE A 180 4.90 1.64 -33.09
C ILE A 180 5.65 0.89 -32.00
N SER A 181 4.95 0.10 -31.18
CA SER A 181 5.62 -0.67 -30.14
C SER A 181 6.29 -1.94 -30.67
N GLY A 182 7.13 -2.53 -29.81
CA GLY A 182 7.47 -3.95 -29.89
C GLY A 182 6.26 -4.87 -29.81
N THR A 183 6.48 -6.16 -30.05
CA THR A 183 5.45 -7.20 -29.89
C THR A 183 5.48 -7.76 -28.47
N PHE A 184 4.35 -7.64 -27.77
CA PHE A 184 4.18 -8.12 -26.41
C PHE A 184 3.00 -9.09 -26.34
N SER A 185 2.62 -9.54 -25.14
CA SER A 185 1.52 -10.49 -24.96
C SER A 185 0.54 -10.05 -23.87
N LEU A 186 -0.74 -10.31 -24.09
CA LEU A 186 -1.81 -10.02 -23.16
C LEU A 186 -2.69 -11.24 -22.93
N ALA A 187 -3.45 -11.24 -21.84
CA ALA A 187 -4.42 -12.27 -21.48
C ALA A 187 -5.52 -11.63 -20.63
N PRO A 188 -6.73 -12.24 -20.59
CA PRO A 188 -7.75 -11.88 -19.61
C PRO A 188 -7.33 -12.43 -18.23
N VAL A 189 -8.18 -12.25 -17.22
CA VAL A 189 -7.94 -12.78 -15.87
C VAL A 189 -7.63 -14.29 -15.90
N PRO A 190 -6.66 -14.78 -15.09
CA PRO A 190 -6.39 -16.21 -14.98
C PRO A 190 -7.59 -17.00 -14.46
N ARG A 191 -7.61 -18.31 -14.73
CA ARG A 191 -8.65 -19.19 -14.18
C ARG A 191 -8.36 -19.49 -12.72
N ALA A 192 -9.41 -19.76 -11.95
CA ALA A 192 -9.26 -20.38 -10.64
C ALA A 192 -8.45 -21.68 -10.76
N GLY A 193 -7.49 -21.89 -9.87
CA GLY A 193 -6.53 -22.99 -9.87
C GLY A 193 -5.27 -22.80 -10.73
N ASP A 194 -5.19 -21.77 -11.57
CA ASP A 194 -3.95 -21.48 -12.31
C ASP A 194 -2.82 -21.10 -11.33
N SER A 195 -1.61 -21.60 -11.58
CA SER A 195 -0.43 -21.25 -10.79
C SER A 195 0.13 -19.91 -11.28
N LEU A 196 0.19 -18.93 -10.38
CA LEU A 196 0.57 -17.56 -10.67
C LEU A 196 1.83 -17.17 -9.91
N ARG A 197 2.68 -16.36 -10.55
CA ARG A 197 3.82 -15.68 -9.93
C ARG A 197 3.57 -14.18 -9.93
N VAL A 198 3.26 -13.64 -8.76
CA VAL A 198 2.97 -12.23 -8.56
C VAL A 198 4.17 -11.55 -7.93
N LEU A 199 4.67 -10.48 -8.57
CA LEU A 199 5.71 -9.63 -8.00
C LEU A 199 5.08 -8.71 -6.93
N LEU A 200 5.54 -8.84 -5.69
CA LEU A 200 5.20 -7.93 -4.58
C LEU A 200 6.34 -6.92 -4.42
N THR A 201 6.03 -5.64 -4.60
CA THR A 201 7.03 -4.57 -4.56
C THR A 201 6.41 -3.25 -4.08
N SER A 202 7.25 -2.27 -3.75
CA SER A 202 6.84 -0.89 -3.46
C SER A 202 8.04 0.07 -3.55
N ASP A 203 7.81 1.38 -3.37
CA ASP A 203 8.85 2.39 -3.15
C ASP A 203 9.94 2.36 -4.23
N HIS A 204 9.50 2.20 -5.48
CA HIS A 204 10.39 2.26 -6.64
C HIS A 204 10.97 3.65 -6.74
N GLN A 205 10.07 4.64 -6.79
CA GLN A 205 10.39 6.03 -7.05
C GLN A 205 11.41 6.14 -8.21
N ALA A 206 12.13 7.26 -8.32
CA ALA A 206 13.29 7.33 -9.21
C ALA A 206 14.58 7.01 -8.44
N MET A 207 14.67 5.85 -7.78
CA MET A 207 15.83 5.43 -7.00
C MET A 207 16.89 4.71 -7.84
N ALA A 208 18.15 4.75 -7.39
CA ALA A 208 19.28 4.32 -8.21
C ALA A 208 19.31 2.82 -8.51
N ASN A 209 18.83 2.03 -7.56
CA ASN A 209 18.89 0.58 -7.62
C ASN A 209 17.55 -0.04 -8.04
N THR A 210 16.50 0.77 -8.27
CA THR A 210 15.20 0.32 -8.82
C THR A 210 15.35 -0.47 -10.12
N PRO A 211 16.14 -0.03 -11.12
CA PRO A 211 16.33 -0.81 -12.34
C PRO A 211 17.04 -2.15 -12.08
N ALA A 212 17.98 -2.18 -11.13
CA ALA A 212 18.65 -3.43 -10.74
C ALA A 212 17.67 -4.39 -10.06
N ASN A 213 16.83 -3.88 -9.16
CA ASN A 213 15.79 -4.64 -8.47
C ASN A 213 14.84 -5.31 -9.47
N LEU A 214 14.24 -4.51 -10.37
CA LEU A 214 13.28 -4.99 -11.35
C LEU A 214 13.90 -5.94 -12.38
N GLN A 215 15.11 -5.63 -12.85
CA GLN A 215 15.82 -6.51 -13.78
C GLN A 215 16.08 -7.89 -13.14
N LYS A 216 16.56 -7.90 -11.89
CA LYS A 216 16.83 -9.16 -11.17
C LYS A 216 15.56 -9.89 -10.76
N ALA A 217 14.47 -9.18 -10.46
CA ALA A 217 13.17 -9.79 -10.25
C ALA A 217 12.69 -10.52 -11.51
N ALA A 218 12.71 -9.86 -12.67
CA ALA A 218 12.32 -10.47 -13.95
C ALA A 218 13.21 -11.66 -14.34
N GLU A 219 14.54 -11.51 -14.21
CA GLU A 219 15.50 -12.60 -14.51
C GLU A 219 15.32 -13.83 -13.58
N THR A 220 14.93 -13.61 -12.31
CA THR A 220 14.81 -14.67 -11.30
C THR A 220 13.45 -15.35 -11.30
N ILE A 221 12.37 -14.57 -11.41
CA ILE A 221 10.98 -15.06 -11.37
C ILE A 221 10.58 -15.67 -12.73
N GLY A 222 11.09 -15.11 -13.83
CA GLY A 222 10.70 -15.47 -15.18
C GLY A 222 9.37 -14.82 -15.56
N ASP A 223 8.42 -15.65 -16.01
CA ASP A 223 7.07 -15.19 -16.39
C ASP A 223 6.34 -14.66 -15.14
N ILE A 224 6.33 -13.32 -14.98
CA ILE A 224 5.55 -12.62 -13.94
C ILE A 224 4.13 -12.46 -14.47
N ASP A 225 3.15 -12.91 -13.69
CA ASP A 225 1.73 -12.89 -14.09
C ASP A 225 1.00 -11.62 -13.69
N ALA A 226 1.44 -10.96 -12.61
CA ALA A 226 0.94 -9.65 -12.16
C ALA A 226 1.96 -8.94 -11.27
N VAL A 227 1.80 -7.63 -11.12
CA VAL A 227 2.59 -6.81 -10.18
C VAL A 227 1.64 -6.17 -9.18
N PHE A 228 1.85 -6.43 -7.89
CA PHE A 228 1.18 -5.73 -6.80
C PHE A 228 2.17 -4.73 -6.18
N LEU A 229 1.89 -3.45 -6.38
CA LEU A 229 2.79 -2.37 -6.04
C LEU A 229 2.21 -1.48 -4.93
N ALA A 230 2.73 -1.60 -3.71
CA ALA A 230 2.21 -0.90 -2.53
C ALA A 230 2.68 0.57 -2.43
N GLY A 231 2.40 1.37 -3.47
CA GLY A 231 2.61 2.82 -3.49
C GLY A 231 4.07 3.27 -3.65
N ASP A 232 4.22 4.59 -3.75
CA ASP A 232 5.46 5.32 -4.03
C ASP A 232 6.11 4.91 -5.36
N LEU A 233 5.35 5.18 -6.43
CA LEU A 233 5.67 4.85 -7.82
C LEU A 233 6.77 5.77 -8.35
N VAL A 234 6.59 7.07 -8.15
CA VAL A 234 7.50 8.16 -8.53
C VAL A 234 7.86 8.98 -7.30
N ASN A 235 8.75 9.97 -7.39
CA ASN A 235 8.96 10.91 -6.27
C ASN A 235 7.98 12.07 -6.30
N GLN A 236 7.56 12.53 -7.48
CA GLN A 236 6.64 13.66 -7.65
C GLN A 236 5.62 13.32 -8.74
N PRO A 237 4.33 13.20 -8.41
CA PRO A 237 3.33 12.63 -9.32
C PRO A 237 3.04 13.56 -10.51
N ASP A 238 3.01 14.88 -10.32
CA ASP A 238 2.76 15.83 -11.41
C ASP A 238 4.00 16.02 -12.33
N ARG A 239 5.16 15.40 -12.02
CA ARG A 239 6.37 15.51 -12.85
C ARG A 239 6.40 14.43 -13.93
N ALA A 240 6.11 14.82 -15.16
CA ALA A 240 6.02 13.89 -16.29
C ALA A 240 7.30 13.07 -16.52
N SER A 241 8.47 13.70 -16.41
CA SER A 241 9.75 13.02 -16.62
C SER A 241 10.00 11.85 -15.67
N GLU A 242 9.47 11.88 -14.44
CA GLU A 242 9.63 10.75 -13.51
C GLU A 242 8.80 9.53 -13.90
N TRP A 243 7.73 9.70 -14.69
CA TRP A 243 6.96 8.60 -15.24
C TRP A 243 7.62 7.99 -16.48
N PHE A 244 8.13 8.83 -17.39
CA PHE A 244 8.43 8.40 -18.76
C PHE A 244 9.92 8.41 -19.14
N ASP A 245 10.64 9.51 -18.91
CA ASP A 245 11.92 9.76 -19.59
C ASP A 245 12.98 10.50 -18.78
N ASP A 246 12.97 10.34 -17.45
CA ASP A 246 14.04 10.79 -16.55
C ASP A 246 15.42 10.37 -17.06
N THR A 247 16.26 11.34 -17.40
CA THR A 247 17.56 11.12 -18.05
C THR A 247 18.61 10.44 -17.16
N ARG A 248 18.30 10.18 -15.89
CA ARG A 248 19.12 9.30 -15.02
C ARG A 248 18.88 7.81 -15.31
N GLY A 249 17.82 7.46 -16.05
CA GLY A 249 17.48 6.08 -16.38
C GLY A 249 16.59 5.36 -15.35
N SER A 250 15.80 6.10 -14.58
CA SER A 250 14.88 5.56 -13.55
C SER A 250 13.45 6.06 -13.67
N ALA A 251 13.01 6.44 -14.86
CA ALA A 251 11.59 6.72 -15.05
C ALA A 251 10.78 5.45 -14.78
N PHE A 252 9.64 5.61 -14.11
CA PHE A 252 8.82 4.51 -13.60
C PHE A 252 8.52 3.47 -14.70
N PHE A 253 7.87 3.91 -15.80
CA PHE A 253 7.53 3.01 -16.89
C PHE A 253 8.78 2.47 -17.59
N ALA A 254 9.78 3.30 -17.86
CA ALA A 254 11.02 2.83 -18.50
C ALA A 254 11.65 1.65 -17.75
N THR A 255 11.70 1.70 -16.42
CA THR A 255 12.29 0.61 -15.61
C THR A 255 11.42 -0.65 -15.54
N LEU A 256 10.09 -0.51 -15.44
CA LEU A 256 9.14 -1.63 -15.50
C LEU A 256 9.00 -2.24 -16.91
N GLN A 257 9.61 -1.60 -17.90
CA GLN A 257 9.59 -1.99 -19.29
C GLN A 257 10.94 -2.49 -19.81
N GLY A 258 12.00 -2.43 -19.00
CA GLY A 258 13.35 -2.83 -19.42
C GLY A 258 14.06 -1.80 -20.31
N ASN A 259 13.55 -0.57 -20.34
CA ASN A 259 14.03 0.56 -21.14
C ASN A 259 14.69 1.65 -20.29
N GLY A 260 15.02 1.36 -19.02
CA GLY A 260 15.75 2.27 -18.15
C GLY A 260 17.22 2.44 -18.59
N GLY A 261 18.11 2.64 -17.63
CA GLY A 261 19.54 2.77 -17.92
C GLY A 261 20.25 3.54 -16.83
N ARG A 262 20.22 3.02 -15.62
CA ARG A 262 20.84 3.68 -14.47
C ARG A 262 21.99 2.86 -13.92
N ILE A 263 23.07 3.57 -13.64
CA ILE A 263 24.19 3.04 -12.87
C ILE A 263 23.78 2.95 -11.40
N ASP A 264 24.02 1.79 -10.77
CA ASP A 264 23.74 1.59 -9.36
C ASP A 264 24.44 2.62 -8.46
N ASN A 265 23.98 2.74 -7.22
CA ASN A 265 24.49 3.73 -6.27
C ASN A 265 25.98 3.57 -5.91
N ASN A 266 26.60 2.42 -6.16
CA ASN A 266 28.02 2.15 -5.96
C ASN A 266 28.85 2.37 -7.24
N GLY A 267 28.22 2.66 -8.39
CA GLY A 267 28.93 2.94 -9.64
C GLY A 267 29.50 1.69 -10.32
N VAL A 268 28.94 0.49 -10.05
CA VAL A 268 29.53 -0.79 -10.43
C VAL A 268 29.00 -1.29 -11.78
N ALA A 269 27.69 -1.23 -11.99
CA ALA A 269 27.00 -1.74 -13.16
C ALA A 269 25.81 -0.85 -13.53
N GLU A 270 25.45 -0.89 -14.81
CA GLU A 270 24.28 -0.23 -15.38
C GLU A 270 23.15 -1.26 -15.56
N TYR A 271 21.94 -0.89 -15.16
CA TYR A 271 20.76 -1.74 -15.19
C TYR A 271 19.61 -1.03 -15.91
N TYR A 272 18.79 -1.83 -16.61
CA TYR A 272 17.73 -1.33 -17.49
C TYR A 272 16.31 -1.59 -16.96
N GLY A 273 16.18 -2.39 -15.89
CA GLY A 273 14.89 -2.87 -15.42
C GLY A 273 14.46 -4.16 -16.12
N GLY A 274 13.17 -4.49 -16.12
CA GLY A 274 12.65 -5.73 -16.71
C GLY A 274 11.43 -5.47 -17.60
N GLU A 275 11.24 -6.25 -18.68
CA GLU A 275 10.05 -6.21 -19.54
C GLU A 275 8.87 -6.89 -18.82
N ILE A 276 8.22 -6.17 -17.90
CA ILE A 276 7.20 -6.73 -16.99
C ILE A 276 5.80 -6.27 -17.42
N VAL A 277 5.54 -4.96 -17.38
CA VAL A 277 4.16 -4.43 -17.46
C VAL A 277 3.57 -4.46 -18.88
N GLN A 278 4.41 -4.68 -19.90
CA GLN A 278 3.93 -4.99 -21.25
C GLN A 278 3.29 -6.36 -21.35
N ASN A 279 3.59 -7.25 -20.40
CA ASN A 279 3.10 -8.62 -20.40
C ASN A 279 2.22 -8.92 -19.20
N ALA A 280 2.32 -8.19 -18.09
CA ALA A 280 1.59 -8.43 -16.86
C ALA A 280 0.81 -7.19 -16.40
N PRO A 281 -0.45 -7.34 -15.93
CA PRO A 281 -1.19 -6.24 -15.32
C PRO A 281 -0.51 -5.74 -14.05
N LEU A 282 -0.53 -4.43 -13.87
CA LEU A 282 -0.03 -3.72 -12.69
C LEU A 282 -1.20 -3.23 -11.83
N PHE A 283 -1.17 -3.57 -10.55
CA PHE A 283 -2.13 -3.14 -9.53
C PHE A 283 -1.39 -2.29 -8.48
N PRO A 284 -1.51 -0.95 -8.52
CA PRO A 284 -0.88 -0.08 -7.54
C PRO A 284 -1.83 0.25 -6.37
N ALA A 285 -1.24 0.60 -5.22
CA ALA A 285 -1.88 1.40 -4.18
C ALA A 285 -1.42 2.86 -4.28
N VAL A 286 -2.21 3.78 -3.73
CA VAL A 286 -1.78 5.17 -3.58
C VAL A 286 -0.81 5.25 -2.41
N GLY A 287 0.41 5.71 -2.65
CA GLY A 287 1.40 6.09 -1.64
C GLY A 287 1.43 7.60 -1.41
N ASN A 288 2.23 8.06 -0.45
CA ASN A 288 2.29 9.50 -0.17
C ASN A 288 2.98 10.27 -1.32
N HIS A 289 3.74 9.59 -2.19
CA HIS A 289 4.30 10.18 -3.39
C HIS A 289 3.35 10.18 -4.60
N GLU A 290 2.14 9.63 -4.49
CA GLU A 290 1.09 9.75 -5.51
C GLU A 290 0.19 10.98 -5.28
N VAL A 291 0.37 11.69 -4.16
CA VAL A 291 -0.42 12.85 -3.76
C VAL A 291 0.37 14.14 -3.99
N GLN A 292 -0.02 14.90 -5.02
CA GLN A 292 0.52 16.25 -5.21
C GLN A 292 -0.18 17.22 -4.24
N GLY A 293 0.56 18.07 -3.54
CA GLY A 293 -0.05 19.17 -2.80
C GLY A 293 -0.61 20.28 -3.70
N ARG A 294 -0.99 21.40 -3.08
CA ARG A 294 -1.58 22.54 -3.79
C ARG A 294 -0.66 23.04 -4.89
N ILE A 295 -1.23 23.50 -6.00
CA ILE A 295 -0.49 24.08 -7.12
C ILE A 295 -0.64 25.60 -7.16
N ASP A 296 -1.72 26.15 -6.61
CA ASP A 296 -1.93 27.60 -6.60
C ASP A 296 -0.84 28.30 -5.77
N GLY A 297 -0.23 29.32 -6.38
CA GLY A 297 0.85 30.09 -5.78
C GLY A 297 2.19 29.37 -5.65
N MET A 298 2.33 28.12 -6.13
CA MET A 298 3.59 27.38 -6.06
C MET A 298 4.52 27.71 -7.22
N THR A 299 5.84 27.68 -6.95
CA THR A 299 6.88 28.03 -7.94
C THR A 299 7.65 26.84 -8.47
N SER A 300 7.44 25.65 -7.89
CA SER A 300 8.04 24.39 -8.34
C SER A 300 7.14 23.22 -7.95
N ILE A 301 7.25 22.12 -8.70
CA ILE A 301 6.54 20.85 -8.42
C ILE A 301 6.98 20.33 -7.04
N GLY A 302 8.27 20.42 -6.71
CA GLY A 302 8.77 20.02 -5.39
C GLY A 302 8.21 20.86 -4.23
N SER A 303 8.06 22.17 -4.39
CA SER A 303 7.41 23.02 -3.37
C SER A 303 5.92 22.72 -3.24
N SER A 304 5.26 22.42 -4.36
CA SER A 304 3.85 22.01 -4.40
C SER A 304 3.65 20.67 -3.69
N PHE A 305 4.54 19.69 -3.95
CA PHE A 305 4.49 18.35 -3.38
C PHE A 305 4.55 18.38 -1.85
N GLY A 306 5.34 19.28 -1.26
CA GLY A 306 5.43 19.47 0.19
C GLY A 306 4.34 20.36 0.80
N ALA A 307 3.45 20.94 0.00
CA ALA A 307 2.41 21.87 0.41
C ALA A 307 0.94 21.34 0.44
N PRO A 308 0.64 20.04 0.65
CA PRO A 308 -0.72 19.62 0.94
C PRO A 308 -1.32 20.34 2.15
N VAL A 309 -2.57 20.72 2.01
CA VAL A 309 -3.40 21.34 3.06
C VAL A 309 -4.67 20.50 3.20
N PRO A 310 -5.17 20.18 4.41
CA PRO A 310 -6.39 19.39 4.57
C PRO A 310 -7.57 20.01 3.82
N VAL A 311 -8.38 19.18 3.13
CA VAL A 311 -9.53 19.64 2.34
C VAL A 311 -10.46 20.58 3.12
N PRO A 312 -10.83 20.31 4.39
CA PRO A 312 -11.70 21.21 5.15
C PRO A 312 -11.11 22.60 5.40
N ILE A 313 -9.78 22.74 5.37
CA ILE A 313 -9.12 24.04 5.48
C ILE A 313 -9.21 24.78 4.15
N ALA A 314 -8.91 24.11 3.03
CA ALA A 314 -9.08 24.70 1.71
C ALA A 314 -10.53 25.14 1.48
N GLU A 315 -11.52 24.33 1.88
CA GLU A 315 -12.93 24.72 1.82
C GLU A 315 -13.24 25.99 2.63
N GLN A 316 -12.70 26.12 3.85
CA GLN A 316 -12.87 27.32 4.66
C GLN A 316 -12.25 28.57 4.00
N GLU A 317 -11.09 28.42 3.36
CA GLU A 317 -10.45 29.51 2.63
C GLU A 317 -11.20 29.85 1.33
N TYR A 318 -11.74 28.85 0.64
CA TYR A 318 -12.60 29.04 -0.53
C TYR A 318 -13.80 29.92 -0.20
N GLU A 319 -14.50 29.66 0.91
CA GLU A 319 -15.70 30.42 1.28
C GLU A 319 -15.41 31.92 1.48
N LYS A 320 -14.18 32.30 1.86
CA LYS A 320 -13.76 33.70 1.99
C LYS A 320 -13.63 34.41 0.63
N VAL A 321 -13.31 33.66 -0.43
CA VAL A 321 -13.05 34.18 -1.78
C VAL A 321 -14.11 33.81 -2.82
N ALA A 322 -15.07 32.94 -2.48
CA ALA A 322 -16.06 32.35 -3.37
C ALA A 322 -16.84 33.39 -4.19
N ALA A 323 -17.22 34.50 -3.57
CA ALA A 323 -17.95 35.58 -4.25
C ALA A 323 -17.15 36.25 -5.39
N VAL A 324 -15.82 36.12 -5.38
CA VAL A 324 -14.91 36.69 -6.38
C VAL A 324 -14.52 35.64 -7.42
N VAL A 325 -14.10 34.45 -6.99
CA VAL A 325 -13.55 33.42 -7.88
C VAL A 325 -14.64 32.54 -8.51
N ASN A 326 -15.82 32.44 -7.89
CA ASN A 326 -16.94 31.64 -8.35
C ASN A 326 -18.29 32.35 -8.12
N PRO A 327 -18.53 33.52 -8.75
CA PRO A 327 -19.75 34.31 -8.51
C PRO A 327 -21.04 33.60 -8.96
N ALA A 328 -20.93 32.58 -9.81
CA ALA A 328 -22.06 31.78 -10.28
C ALA A 328 -22.36 30.57 -9.39
N GLY A 329 -21.49 30.23 -8.44
CA GLY A 329 -21.64 29.05 -7.59
C GLY A 329 -21.54 27.73 -8.36
N ASP A 330 -20.69 27.67 -9.40
CA ASP A 330 -20.46 26.45 -10.18
C ASP A 330 -19.69 25.42 -9.35
N ALA A 331 -20.25 24.23 -9.20
CA ALA A 331 -19.65 23.16 -8.41
C ALA A 331 -18.27 22.73 -8.97
N THR A 332 -18.09 22.76 -10.29
CA THR A 332 -16.83 22.39 -10.97
C THR A 332 -15.73 23.39 -10.64
N VAL A 333 -16.07 24.68 -10.61
CA VAL A 333 -15.12 25.75 -10.24
C VAL A 333 -14.74 25.65 -8.77
N LYS A 334 -15.69 25.34 -7.88
CA LYS A 334 -15.39 25.09 -6.46
C LYS A 334 -14.46 23.89 -6.28
N ALA A 335 -14.80 22.75 -6.90
CA ALA A 335 -14.00 21.53 -6.81
C ALA A 335 -12.57 21.75 -7.31
N LYS A 336 -12.41 22.37 -8.48
CA LYS A 336 -11.08 22.73 -9.01
C LYS A 336 -10.32 23.67 -8.09
N TRP A 337 -10.98 24.69 -7.54
CA TRP A 337 -10.30 25.62 -6.62
C TRP A 337 -9.81 24.90 -5.37
N ILE A 338 -10.61 24.00 -4.79
CA ILE A 338 -10.23 23.20 -3.63
C ILE A 338 -9.04 22.30 -3.97
N GLU A 339 -9.10 21.56 -5.08
CA GLU A 339 -8.02 20.71 -5.56
C GLU A 339 -6.72 21.50 -5.77
N ASP A 340 -6.79 22.66 -6.42
CA ASP A 340 -5.64 23.52 -6.69
C ASP A 340 -5.04 24.13 -5.41
N ASN A 341 -5.80 24.20 -4.30
CA ASN A 341 -5.42 24.82 -3.02
C ASN A 341 -5.26 23.81 -1.85
N SER A 342 -5.48 22.52 -2.08
CA SER A 342 -5.40 21.44 -1.08
C SER A 342 -4.35 20.40 -1.49
N PHE A 343 -4.79 19.26 -2.02
CA PHE A 343 -3.97 18.22 -2.62
C PHE A 343 -4.77 17.47 -3.68
N SER A 344 -4.09 16.62 -4.46
CA SER A 344 -4.68 15.89 -5.58
C SER A 344 -3.98 14.55 -5.84
N THR A 345 -4.78 13.53 -6.14
CA THR A 345 -4.36 12.23 -6.71
C THR A 345 -4.61 12.16 -8.21
N ARG A 346 -4.99 13.28 -8.85
CA ARG A 346 -5.47 13.30 -10.24
C ARG A 346 -4.52 12.64 -11.23
N THR A 347 -3.19 12.83 -11.09
CA THR A 347 -2.25 12.17 -12.01
C THR A 347 -2.23 10.66 -11.82
N TYR A 348 -2.35 10.15 -10.60
CA TYR A 348 -2.49 8.72 -10.34
C TYR A 348 -3.75 8.16 -11.02
N GLU A 349 -4.91 8.80 -10.80
CA GLU A 349 -6.20 8.41 -11.41
C GLU A 349 -6.18 8.53 -12.94
N GLU A 350 -5.45 9.50 -13.50
CA GLU A 350 -5.30 9.61 -14.96
C GLU A 350 -4.33 8.57 -15.54
N VAL A 351 -3.37 8.06 -14.78
CA VAL A 351 -2.41 7.04 -15.24
C VAL A 351 -3.04 5.65 -15.22
N PHE A 352 -3.82 5.34 -14.19
CA PHE A 352 -4.33 4.00 -13.95
C PHE A 352 -5.83 3.88 -14.15
N THR A 353 -6.22 2.89 -14.95
CA THR A 353 -7.59 2.37 -14.96
C THR A 353 -7.67 1.19 -14.02
N LEU A 354 -8.47 1.34 -12.98
CA LEU A 354 -8.61 0.40 -11.87
C LEU A 354 -10.10 0.16 -11.59
N PRO A 355 -10.46 -0.85 -10.78
CA PRO A 355 -11.83 -0.98 -10.34
C PRO A 355 -12.25 0.29 -9.59
N ASP A 356 -13.42 0.83 -9.95
CA ASP A 356 -13.92 2.13 -9.49
C ASP A 356 -15.20 2.02 -8.65
N SER A 357 -15.56 0.80 -8.25
CA SER A 357 -16.82 0.51 -7.56
C SER A 357 -16.84 0.93 -6.09
N SER A 358 -15.69 1.26 -5.51
CA SER A 358 -15.61 1.75 -4.13
C SER A 358 -16.11 3.20 -4.03
N PRO A 359 -16.47 3.69 -2.84
CA PRO A 359 -16.79 5.11 -2.65
C PRO A 359 -15.66 6.07 -3.04
N GLY A 360 -14.40 5.60 -3.04
CA GLY A 360 -13.22 6.38 -3.43
C GLY A 360 -12.85 6.28 -4.90
N GLY A 361 -13.69 5.65 -5.73
CA GLY A 361 -13.37 5.36 -7.12
C GLY A 361 -12.13 4.47 -7.21
N GLU A 362 -11.13 4.90 -7.97
CA GLU A 362 -9.92 4.12 -8.25
C GLU A 362 -8.83 4.24 -7.17
N THR A 363 -9.04 5.07 -6.15
CA THR A 363 -8.04 5.34 -5.10
C THR A 363 -7.90 4.21 -4.07
N TYR A 364 -8.97 3.42 -3.87
CA TYR A 364 -8.97 2.17 -3.14
C TYR A 364 -10.00 1.23 -3.76
N TYR A 365 -9.68 -0.05 -3.89
CA TYR A 365 -10.45 -0.97 -4.72
C TYR A 365 -10.23 -2.42 -4.31
N ALA A 366 -11.09 -3.31 -4.78
CA ALA A 366 -10.91 -4.75 -4.66
C ALA A 366 -11.07 -5.44 -6.02
N THR A 367 -10.32 -6.50 -6.26
CA THR A 367 -10.40 -7.29 -7.50
C THR A 367 -9.93 -8.72 -7.28
N SER A 368 -10.42 -9.63 -8.13
CA SER A 368 -10.04 -11.04 -8.12
C SER A 368 -9.11 -11.34 -9.30
N PHE A 369 -8.01 -12.02 -9.05
CA PHE A 369 -7.03 -12.40 -10.08
C PHE A 369 -6.61 -13.87 -9.89
N GLY A 370 -7.20 -14.77 -10.69
CA GLY A 370 -7.13 -16.21 -10.42
C GLY A 370 -7.76 -16.54 -9.06
N ASP A 371 -7.01 -17.18 -8.17
CA ASP A 371 -7.47 -17.53 -6.81
C ASP A 371 -7.19 -16.43 -5.75
N ILE A 372 -6.71 -15.26 -6.18
CA ILE A 372 -6.36 -14.15 -5.30
C ILE A 372 -7.55 -13.19 -5.23
N ARG A 373 -7.97 -12.81 -4.01
CA ARG A 373 -8.67 -11.55 -3.75
C ARG A 373 -7.67 -10.51 -3.29
N LEU A 374 -7.47 -9.48 -4.10
CA LEU A 374 -6.64 -8.31 -3.77
C LEU A 374 -7.55 -7.16 -3.34
N ILE A 375 -7.30 -6.60 -2.16
CA ILE A 375 -7.91 -5.37 -1.66
C ILE A 375 -6.79 -4.33 -1.55
N SER A 376 -6.89 -3.24 -2.31
CA SER A 376 -5.95 -2.10 -2.28
C SER A 376 -6.57 -0.96 -1.47
N LEU A 377 -5.90 -0.50 -0.42
CA LEU A 377 -6.37 0.60 0.44
C LEU A 377 -5.55 1.88 0.23
N TYR A 378 -6.24 3.01 0.36
CA TYR A 378 -5.63 4.34 0.42
C TYR A 378 -5.19 4.64 1.86
N SER A 379 -4.11 3.98 2.29
CA SER A 379 -3.48 4.15 3.61
C SER A 379 -2.27 5.08 3.51
N THR A 380 -2.50 6.39 3.57
CA THR A 380 -1.41 7.38 3.44
C THR A 380 -1.65 8.68 4.22
N ARG A 381 -0.55 9.32 4.59
CA ARG A 381 -0.50 10.71 5.06
C ARG A 381 0.61 11.46 4.38
N ILE A 382 0.61 12.80 4.50
CA ILE A 382 1.73 13.59 4.00
C ILE A 382 3.00 13.28 4.79
N TRP A 383 4.08 12.89 4.12
CA TRP A 383 5.41 12.83 4.73
C TRP A 383 5.97 14.23 4.98
N ARG A 384 6.44 14.48 6.21
CA ARG A 384 7.12 15.74 6.59
C ARG A 384 8.38 15.46 7.42
N GLY A 385 9.34 16.38 7.34
CA GLY A 385 10.57 16.27 8.13
C GLY A 385 10.34 16.24 9.65
N THR A 386 11.32 15.72 10.38
CA THR A 386 11.23 15.41 11.83
C THR A 386 11.60 16.58 12.77
N THR A 387 11.78 17.80 12.23
CA THR A 387 12.16 18.98 13.02
C THR A 387 11.18 19.25 14.16
N ALA A 388 11.66 19.30 15.40
CA ALA A 388 10.88 19.69 16.58
C ALA A 388 11.66 20.72 17.41
N GLN A 389 11.37 22.00 17.18
CA GLN A 389 11.98 23.14 17.85
C GLN A 389 11.08 23.62 18.99
N ALA A 390 11.53 23.39 20.23
CA ALA A 390 10.79 23.67 21.45
C ALA A 390 10.44 25.14 21.63
N ASP A 391 11.31 26.07 21.24
CA ASP A 391 11.02 27.51 21.27
C ASP A 391 10.17 27.92 20.05
N PRO A 392 8.88 28.30 20.24
CA PRO A 392 8.02 28.71 19.13
C PRO A 392 8.61 29.82 18.26
N ALA A 393 9.32 30.78 18.88
CA ALA A 393 9.89 31.92 18.16
C ALA A 393 11.06 31.53 17.24
N ALA A 394 11.66 30.34 17.44
CA ALA A 394 12.79 29.84 16.65
C ALA A 394 12.37 28.92 15.49
N ARG A 395 11.07 28.70 15.28
CA ARG A 395 10.56 27.77 14.25
C ARG A 395 10.62 28.40 12.86
N THR A 396 11.51 27.88 12.01
CA THR A 396 11.73 28.37 10.63
C THR A 396 11.15 27.45 9.55
N SER A 397 10.57 26.32 9.92
CA SER A 397 10.01 25.33 8.98
C SER A 397 8.78 24.66 9.59
N ASN A 398 7.83 24.34 8.70
CA ASN A 398 6.74 23.42 8.99
C ASN A 398 7.31 22.00 9.01
N SER A 399 6.81 21.16 9.91
CA SER A 399 7.25 19.78 10.08
C SER A 399 6.09 18.91 10.51
N ARG A 400 6.33 17.61 10.73
CA ARG A 400 5.33 16.75 11.37
C ARG A 400 4.95 17.21 12.78
N TYR A 401 5.79 18.00 13.45
CA TYR A 401 5.61 18.37 14.86
C TYR A 401 5.22 19.84 15.07
N GLN A 402 5.38 20.71 14.08
CA GLN A 402 5.23 22.15 14.28
C GLN A 402 4.92 22.95 13.00
N GLU A 403 4.46 24.19 13.20
CA GLU A 403 4.42 25.23 12.17
C GLU A 403 5.60 26.20 12.27
N ALA A 404 6.00 26.77 11.13
CA ALA A 404 6.93 27.88 11.08
C ALA A 404 6.26 29.17 11.61
N VAL A 405 7.04 30.06 12.23
CA VAL A 405 6.53 31.37 12.67
C VAL A 405 5.93 32.16 11.50
N GLY A 406 6.52 32.03 10.31
CA GLY A 406 6.08 32.73 9.10
C GLY A 406 4.77 32.23 8.49
N SER A 407 4.26 31.06 8.89
CA SER A 407 3.02 30.47 8.35
C SER A 407 1.80 30.67 9.27
N LEU A 408 1.99 31.13 10.51
CA LEU A 408 0.92 31.14 11.52
C LEU A 408 -0.33 31.94 11.11
N ASP A 409 -0.14 33.03 10.36
CA ASP A 409 -1.24 33.93 9.94
C ASP A 409 -1.88 33.52 8.60
N ASP A 410 -1.30 32.55 7.89
CA ASP A 410 -1.78 32.07 6.59
C ASP A 410 -2.11 30.57 6.66
N PRO A 411 -3.41 30.21 6.76
CA PRO A 411 -3.84 28.82 6.79
C PRO A 411 -3.31 27.99 5.61
N LEU A 412 -3.20 28.55 4.40
CA LEU A 412 -2.69 27.79 3.25
C LEU A 412 -1.16 27.66 3.25
N ALA A 413 -0.45 28.39 4.11
CA ALA A 413 0.99 28.25 4.31
C ALA A 413 1.36 27.29 5.45
N GLN A 414 0.40 26.82 6.24
CA GLN A 414 0.63 25.85 7.32
C GLN A 414 0.80 24.43 6.78
N GLY A 415 1.54 23.59 7.52
CA GLY A 415 1.75 22.18 7.19
C GLY A 415 0.68 21.22 7.74
N TYR A 416 0.02 21.57 8.84
CA TYR A 416 -0.98 20.72 9.50
C TYR A 416 -0.43 19.35 9.93
N GLY A 417 0.83 19.29 10.36
CA GLY A 417 1.47 18.02 10.73
C GLY A 417 1.45 17.01 9.57
N GLU A 418 1.54 15.72 9.91
CA GLU A 418 1.34 14.61 8.97
C GLU A 418 -0.13 14.20 9.01
N HIS A 419 -0.98 15.07 8.45
CA HIS A 419 -2.39 14.76 8.32
C HIS A 419 -2.61 13.62 7.33
N VAL A 420 -3.56 12.76 7.69
CA VAL A 420 -4.01 11.64 6.88
C VAL A 420 -4.80 12.17 5.68
N PHE A 421 -4.56 11.62 4.49
CA PHE A 421 -5.26 12.06 3.27
C PHE A 421 -6.65 11.45 3.16
N GLU A 422 -6.76 10.16 3.49
CA GLU A 422 -8.01 9.41 3.50
C GLU A 422 -8.13 8.61 4.81
N SER A 423 -9.26 8.72 5.50
CA SER A 423 -9.39 8.16 6.84
C SER A 423 -9.66 6.67 6.80
N LEU A 424 -9.00 5.93 7.69
CA LEU A 424 -9.23 4.50 7.96
C LEU A 424 -9.82 4.27 9.36
N ALA A 425 -10.27 5.34 10.02
CA ALA A 425 -10.92 5.21 11.32
C ALA A 425 -12.29 4.55 11.20
N VAL A 426 -12.73 3.89 12.28
CA VAL A 426 -14.10 3.36 12.37
C VAL A 426 -15.13 4.44 12.01
N GLY A 427 -15.96 4.15 11.00
CA GLY A 427 -17.01 5.03 10.50
C GLY A 427 -16.58 5.98 9.38
N SER A 428 -15.36 5.86 8.84
CA SER A 428 -15.00 6.46 7.55
C SER A 428 -15.62 5.66 6.39
N GLU A 429 -15.80 6.30 5.23
CA GLU A 429 -16.36 5.63 4.04
C GLU A 429 -15.49 4.44 3.60
N GLN A 430 -14.16 4.59 3.63
CA GLN A 430 -13.24 3.51 3.28
C GLN A 430 -13.29 2.36 4.30
N TYR A 431 -13.42 2.65 5.60
CA TYR A 431 -13.53 1.61 6.63
C TYR A 431 -14.84 0.83 6.48
N GLU A 432 -15.97 1.52 6.31
CA GLU A 432 -17.27 0.88 6.12
C GLU A 432 -17.32 0.02 4.84
N TRP A 433 -16.77 0.54 3.73
CA TRP A 433 -16.61 -0.24 2.50
C TRP A 433 -15.74 -1.48 2.70
N LEU A 434 -14.61 -1.35 3.40
CA LEU A 434 -13.73 -2.47 3.69
C LEU A 434 -14.43 -3.55 4.53
N GLN A 435 -15.26 -3.16 5.50
CA GLN A 435 -16.05 -4.13 6.27
C GLN A 435 -16.98 -4.93 5.36
N GLU A 436 -17.69 -4.27 4.45
CA GLU A 436 -18.58 -4.95 3.48
C GLU A 436 -17.79 -5.86 2.52
N GLU A 437 -16.62 -5.41 2.06
CA GLU A 437 -15.74 -6.16 1.17
C GLU A 437 -15.19 -7.44 1.84
N LEU A 438 -14.78 -7.35 3.11
CA LEU A 438 -14.31 -8.50 3.89
C LEU A 438 -15.42 -9.52 4.21
N GLU A 439 -16.69 -9.11 4.13
CA GLU A 439 -17.85 -10.00 4.28
C GLU A 439 -18.32 -10.61 2.94
N SER A 440 -17.72 -10.21 1.81
CA SER A 440 -18.15 -10.62 0.48
C SER A 440 -17.84 -12.09 0.15
N ASP A 441 -18.66 -12.68 -0.73
CA ASP A 441 -18.42 -14.04 -1.25
C ASP A 441 -17.06 -14.11 -1.99
N ASP A 442 -16.71 -13.09 -2.78
CA ASP A 442 -15.41 -13.01 -3.48
C ASP A 442 -14.22 -13.13 -2.51
N PHE A 443 -14.30 -12.46 -1.35
CA PHE A 443 -13.27 -12.54 -0.32
C PHE A 443 -13.27 -13.90 0.38
N HIS A 444 -14.44 -14.40 0.77
CA HIS A 444 -14.56 -15.68 1.46
C HIS A 444 -14.13 -16.87 0.60
N ASP A 445 -14.44 -16.86 -0.69
CA ASP A 445 -14.13 -17.94 -1.63
C ASP A 445 -12.67 -17.93 -2.11
N ALA A 446 -11.97 -16.79 -1.98
CA ALA A 446 -10.59 -16.67 -2.41
C ALA A 446 -9.63 -17.56 -1.62
N ARG A 447 -8.72 -18.22 -2.34
CA ARG A 447 -7.67 -19.04 -1.74
C ARG A 447 -6.60 -18.16 -1.08
N PHE A 448 -6.32 -16.99 -1.67
CA PHE A 448 -5.39 -16.01 -1.15
C PHE A 448 -6.09 -14.67 -0.95
N ARG A 449 -6.17 -14.22 0.30
CA ARG A 449 -6.79 -12.96 0.71
C ARG A 449 -5.71 -11.95 1.04
N ILE A 450 -5.50 -10.99 0.15
CA ILE A 450 -4.36 -10.06 0.22
C ILE A 450 -4.88 -8.65 0.37
N VAL A 451 -4.42 -7.96 1.39
CA VAL A 451 -4.63 -6.52 1.56
C VAL A 451 -3.31 -5.82 1.23
N MET A 452 -3.35 -4.87 0.31
CA MET A 452 -2.22 -4.04 -0.10
C MET A 452 -2.48 -2.60 0.30
N LEU A 453 -1.50 -1.95 0.91
CA LEU A 453 -1.63 -0.59 1.42
C LEU A 453 -0.25 0.03 1.59
N HIS A 454 -0.08 1.34 1.41
CA HIS A 454 1.27 1.92 1.44
C HIS A 454 1.86 1.97 2.86
N GLU A 455 1.17 2.62 3.82
CA GLU A 455 1.59 2.66 5.24
C GLU A 455 0.92 1.58 6.09
N GLY A 456 1.71 0.60 6.53
CA GLY A 456 1.28 -0.56 7.33
C GLY A 456 1.18 -0.34 8.84
N PRO A 457 0.36 -1.13 9.56
CA PRO A 457 0.26 -1.07 11.02
C PRO A 457 1.51 -1.57 11.75
N GLN A 458 2.36 -2.34 11.07
CA GLN A 458 3.56 -2.96 11.61
C GLN A 458 4.78 -2.48 10.82
N GLY A 459 5.87 -2.13 11.50
CA GLY A 459 7.10 -1.75 10.81
C GLY A 459 8.22 -1.28 11.72
N LEU A 460 9.45 -1.31 11.18
CA LEU A 460 10.66 -0.91 11.91
C LEU A 460 11.31 0.37 11.37
N GLY A 461 10.77 0.99 10.31
CA GLY A 461 11.36 2.19 9.70
C GLY A 461 11.16 3.46 10.53
N ASP A 462 11.67 4.58 10.04
CA ASP A 462 11.48 5.88 10.72
C ASP A 462 10.02 6.33 10.62
N ASN A 463 9.42 6.08 9.46
CA ASN A 463 8.14 6.64 9.08
C ASN A 463 6.91 5.94 9.70
N VAL A 464 7.12 4.91 10.53
CA VAL A 464 6.07 4.41 11.43
C VAL A 464 5.83 5.36 12.62
N MET A 465 6.69 6.36 12.79
CA MET A 465 6.53 7.45 13.75
C MET A 465 6.43 8.79 13.00
N PRO A 466 5.50 9.68 13.37
CA PRO A 466 4.52 9.54 14.44
C PRO A 466 3.49 8.46 14.09
N LEU A 467 2.63 8.09 15.03
CA LEU A 467 1.58 7.10 14.76
C LEU A 467 0.63 7.59 13.65
N PHE A 468 0.09 6.67 12.86
CA PHE A 468 -0.84 6.98 11.77
C PHE A 468 -2.19 7.44 12.34
N ALA A 469 -2.30 8.74 12.56
CA ALA A 469 -3.39 9.37 13.30
C ALA A 469 -3.59 10.80 12.80
N ASP A 470 -4.81 11.31 12.94
CA ASP A 470 -5.05 12.73 12.73
C ASP A 470 -4.24 13.57 13.75
N PRO A 471 -3.47 14.57 13.29
CA PRO A 471 -2.62 15.35 14.15
C PRO A 471 -3.43 16.23 15.10
N VAL A 472 -3.16 16.11 16.40
CA VAL A 472 -3.78 16.96 17.42
C VAL A 472 -3.07 18.30 17.48
N ARG A 473 -3.71 19.31 16.89
CA ARG A 473 -3.20 20.69 16.85
C ARG A 473 -3.27 21.36 18.22
N ILE A 474 -2.15 21.94 18.65
CA ILE A 474 -2.03 22.68 19.92
C ILE A 474 -1.51 24.08 19.62
N GLU A 475 -2.32 25.09 19.95
CA GLU A 475 -1.92 26.51 19.89
C GLU A 475 -1.17 26.92 21.16
N GLU A 476 0.05 27.39 20.98
CA GLU A 476 0.86 27.98 22.04
C GLU A 476 0.60 29.48 22.07
N LYS A 477 0.15 30.00 23.23
CA LYS A 477 -0.28 31.39 23.38
C LYS A 477 0.60 32.17 24.34
N ASN A 478 0.82 33.45 24.04
CA ASN A 478 1.48 34.37 24.95
C ASN A 478 0.53 34.79 26.11
N ALA A 479 1.02 35.65 27.01
CA ALA A 479 0.24 36.15 28.14
C ALA A 479 -0.97 37.01 27.74
N ASP A 480 -0.94 37.60 26.54
CA ASP A 480 -2.01 38.43 25.98
C ASP A 480 -3.07 37.59 25.24
N GLY A 481 -2.81 36.30 25.02
CA GLY A 481 -3.70 35.35 24.36
C GLY A 481 -3.44 35.18 22.86
N ASP A 482 -2.43 35.84 22.30
CA ASP A 482 -2.06 35.70 20.89
C ASP A 482 -1.36 34.35 20.66
N VAL A 483 -1.65 33.72 19.53
CA VAL A 483 -0.94 32.51 19.08
C VAL A 483 0.48 32.89 18.70
N ILE A 484 1.45 32.29 19.37
CA ILE A 484 2.89 32.47 19.12
C ILE A 484 3.54 31.21 18.53
N GLY A 485 2.80 30.11 18.47
CA GLY A 485 3.25 28.84 17.92
C GLY A 485 2.11 27.86 17.75
N VAL A 486 2.32 26.90 16.86
CA VAL A 486 1.48 25.72 16.69
C VAL A 486 2.38 24.50 16.70
N ARG A 487 1.98 23.48 17.47
CA ARG A 487 2.62 22.16 17.51
C ARG A 487 1.57 21.05 17.38
N TYR A 488 2.03 19.87 16.99
CA TYR A 488 1.17 18.69 16.78
C TYR A 488 1.58 17.53 17.70
N GLU A 489 0.58 16.81 18.20
CA GLU A 489 0.72 15.55 18.93
C GLU A 489 -0.01 14.43 18.19
N TYR A 490 0.44 13.19 18.41
CA TYR A 490 -0.13 11.99 17.80
C TYR A 490 -0.40 10.95 18.89
N PRO A 491 -1.48 11.11 19.68
CA PRO A 491 -1.80 10.20 20.76
C PRO A 491 -2.04 8.77 20.27
N ALA A 492 -1.65 7.79 21.08
CA ALA A 492 -1.75 6.38 20.71
C ALA A 492 -3.18 5.90 20.46
N GLU A 493 -4.17 6.49 21.14
CA GLU A 493 -5.59 6.23 20.92
C GLU A 493 -6.08 6.62 19.52
N GLY A 494 -5.37 7.53 18.83
CA GLY A 494 -5.71 7.96 17.47
C GLY A 494 -5.12 7.11 16.37
N ASN A 495 -4.30 6.08 16.68
CA ASN A 495 -3.65 5.25 15.68
C ASN A 495 -4.67 4.35 14.95
N MET A 496 -5.17 4.81 13.80
CA MET A 496 -6.22 4.13 13.04
C MET A 496 -5.77 2.77 12.50
N LEU A 497 -4.49 2.65 12.10
CA LEU A 497 -3.97 1.39 11.57
C LEU A 497 -3.94 0.29 12.63
N LEU A 498 -3.56 0.63 13.85
CA LEU A 498 -3.47 -0.34 14.94
C LEU A 498 -4.81 -0.58 15.64
N ASN A 499 -5.56 0.48 15.92
CA ASN A 499 -6.76 0.39 16.75
C ASN A 499 -8.01 -0.02 15.98
N ASP A 500 -8.07 0.33 14.68
CA ASP A 500 -9.27 0.15 13.86
C ASP A 500 -9.04 -0.88 12.75
N LEU A 501 -7.99 -0.70 11.93
CA LEU A 501 -7.74 -1.55 10.76
C LEU A 501 -7.22 -2.95 11.13
N SER A 502 -6.17 -3.04 11.95
CA SER A 502 -5.54 -4.34 12.26
C SER A 502 -6.53 -5.36 12.83
N PRO A 503 -7.37 -5.02 13.83
CA PRO A 503 -8.38 -5.96 14.35
C PRO A 503 -9.36 -6.41 13.27
N LEU A 504 -9.77 -5.51 12.37
CA LEU A 504 -10.70 -5.85 11.28
C LEU A 504 -10.08 -6.86 10.30
N LEU A 505 -8.83 -6.63 9.88
CA LEU A 505 -8.13 -7.54 8.96
C LEU A 505 -7.84 -8.89 9.61
N GLU A 506 -7.48 -8.86 10.89
CA GLU A 506 -7.25 -10.05 11.69
C GLU A 506 -8.53 -10.87 11.84
N ASP A 507 -9.64 -10.27 12.28
CA ASP A 507 -10.91 -10.99 12.44
C ASP A 507 -11.44 -11.60 11.13
N ALA A 508 -11.12 -10.98 9.98
CA ALA A 508 -11.49 -11.45 8.65
C ALA A 508 -10.59 -12.57 8.08
N ASP A 509 -9.55 -13.00 8.81
CA ASP A 509 -8.62 -14.06 8.37
C ASP A 509 -7.92 -13.72 7.04
N VAL A 510 -7.41 -12.48 6.94
CA VAL A 510 -6.53 -12.04 5.84
C VAL A 510 -5.23 -12.85 5.86
N ASP A 511 -4.75 -13.31 4.70
CA ASP A 511 -3.51 -14.10 4.63
C ASP A 511 -2.25 -13.23 4.71
N LEU A 512 -2.28 -12.11 3.96
CA LEU A 512 -1.14 -11.21 3.79
C LEU A 512 -1.59 -9.75 3.73
N VAL A 513 -0.96 -8.92 4.55
CA VAL A 513 -0.94 -7.46 4.44
C VAL A 513 0.42 -7.05 3.87
N HIS A 514 0.42 -6.55 2.63
CA HIS A 514 1.60 -6.12 1.87
C HIS A 514 1.71 -4.59 1.89
N ASN A 515 2.86 -4.06 2.33
CA ASN A 515 3.09 -2.62 2.45
C ASN A 515 4.48 -2.11 2.04
N GLY A 516 4.63 -0.78 2.05
CA GLY A 516 5.85 -0.06 1.69
C GLY A 516 6.26 1.00 2.72
N HIS A 517 6.68 2.18 2.22
CA HIS A 517 6.90 3.46 2.92
C HIS A 517 8.17 3.62 3.75
N SER A 518 8.63 2.55 4.41
CA SER A 518 9.74 2.62 5.39
C SER A 518 11.12 2.29 4.80
N HIS A 519 11.17 1.87 3.53
CA HIS A 519 12.38 1.50 2.78
C HIS A 519 13.19 0.39 3.47
N LEU A 520 12.49 -0.65 3.89
CA LEU A 520 13.01 -1.84 4.53
C LEU A 520 12.46 -3.11 3.89
N TRP A 521 13.07 -4.22 4.27
CA TRP A 521 12.36 -5.49 4.30
C TRP A 521 12.21 -5.89 5.77
N ASN A 522 11.01 -6.25 6.20
CA ASN A 522 10.71 -6.82 7.51
C ASN A 522 9.39 -7.60 7.43
N ARG A 523 9.17 -8.52 8.37
CA ARG A 523 7.96 -9.34 8.44
C ARG A 523 7.50 -9.56 9.87
N PHE A 524 6.20 -9.62 10.06
CA PHE A 524 5.52 -9.92 11.32
C PHE A 524 4.40 -10.92 11.09
N VAL A 525 3.92 -11.54 12.16
CA VAL A 525 2.72 -12.37 12.14
C VAL A 525 1.90 -12.09 13.40
N SER A 526 0.59 -11.88 13.23
CA SER A 526 -0.34 -11.74 14.34
C SER A 526 -0.63 -13.08 15.02
N GLU A 527 -1.32 -13.06 16.16
CA GLU A 527 -1.65 -14.29 16.91
C GLU A 527 -2.56 -15.26 16.12
N ASN A 528 -3.42 -14.72 15.25
CA ASN A 528 -4.32 -15.49 14.39
C ASN A 528 -3.72 -15.84 13.02
N GLY A 529 -2.49 -15.43 12.71
CA GLY A 529 -1.74 -15.90 11.55
C GLY A 529 -1.69 -14.95 10.35
N VAL A 530 -2.22 -13.72 10.45
CA VAL A 530 -2.07 -12.71 9.40
C VAL A 530 -0.61 -12.30 9.28
N ASN A 531 -0.06 -12.39 8.07
CA ASN A 531 1.31 -11.94 7.81
C ASN A 531 1.31 -10.45 7.44
N TYR A 532 2.16 -9.66 8.09
CA TYR A 532 2.44 -8.27 7.69
C TYR A 532 3.85 -8.22 7.12
N MET A 533 4.00 -7.70 5.91
CA MET A 533 5.30 -7.69 5.23
C MET A 533 5.51 -6.39 4.47
N GLU A 534 6.67 -5.79 4.72
CA GLU A 534 7.15 -4.64 3.97
C GLU A 534 8.15 -5.08 2.88
N THR A 535 7.96 -4.62 1.63
CA THR A 535 8.85 -4.94 0.49
C THR A 535 9.35 -3.70 -0.26
N SER A 536 9.87 -2.73 0.49
CA SER A 536 10.22 -1.39 -0.03
C SER A 536 11.73 -1.17 -0.24
N ASN A 537 12.58 -2.16 0.07
CA ASN A 537 14.03 -1.99 -0.07
C ASN A 537 14.53 -2.25 -1.50
N THR A 538 14.48 -1.22 -2.35
CA THR A 538 15.10 -1.24 -3.67
C THR A 538 16.60 -0.90 -3.65
N GLY A 539 17.21 -0.66 -2.48
CA GLY A 539 18.59 -0.17 -2.31
C GLY A 539 18.69 1.29 -1.84
N ASN A 540 17.67 1.74 -1.13
CA ASN A 540 17.39 3.12 -0.72
C ASN A 540 16.89 3.19 0.74
N SER A 541 17.41 2.37 1.63
CA SER A 541 17.00 2.28 3.03
C SER A 541 17.36 3.50 3.89
N TYR A 542 16.39 3.93 4.71
CA TYR A 542 16.58 4.93 5.76
C TYR A 542 16.89 4.33 7.15
N GLY A 543 16.91 3.01 7.26
CA GLY A 543 17.29 2.26 8.45
C GLY A 543 16.13 1.72 9.26
N ALA A 544 16.35 0.56 9.86
CA ALA A 544 15.50 -0.03 10.87
C ALA A 544 15.89 0.51 12.25
N PHE A 545 14.89 0.74 13.09
CA PHE A 545 15.03 1.25 14.44
C PHE A 545 14.62 0.17 15.43
N HIS A 546 15.55 -0.75 15.64
CA HIS A 546 15.42 -1.91 16.49
C HIS A 546 16.70 -2.02 17.32
N GLU A 547 16.65 -2.63 18.52
CA GLU A 547 17.81 -2.69 19.42
C GLU A 547 19.06 -3.29 18.75
N LEU A 548 18.86 -4.24 17.82
CA LEU A 548 19.92 -4.88 17.04
C LEU A 548 20.52 -4.01 15.91
N SER A 549 19.86 -2.91 15.51
CA SER A 549 20.35 -2.04 14.44
C SER A 549 21.36 -0.99 14.91
N GLY A 550 21.40 -0.73 16.23
CA GLY A 550 22.20 0.34 16.83
C GLY A 550 21.72 1.76 16.51
N ARG A 551 20.56 1.92 15.86
CA ARG A 551 19.94 3.22 15.51
C ARG A 551 18.76 3.50 16.43
N SER A 552 18.49 4.77 16.75
CA SER A 552 17.30 5.22 17.49
C SER A 552 16.55 6.29 16.69
N ARG A 553 15.22 6.25 16.66
CA ARG A 553 14.41 7.28 15.98
C ARG A 553 14.60 8.64 16.66
N PRO A 554 14.63 9.74 15.90
CA PRO A 554 14.62 11.07 16.49
C PRO A 554 13.28 11.33 17.18
N LEU A 555 13.30 11.57 18.49
CA LEU A 555 12.11 11.93 19.27
C LEU A 555 12.01 13.45 19.43
N PRO A 556 10.81 14.03 19.36
CA PRO A 556 10.63 15.44 19.71
C PRO A 556 10.96 15.65 21.21
N PRO A 557 11.63 16.77 21.58
CA PRO A 557 11.94 17.07 22.98
C PRO A 557 10.68 17.53 23.75
N GLU A 558 10.81 17.97 25.01
CA GLU A 558 9.75 18.79 25.61
C GLU A 558 9.54 20.07 24.75
N PRO A 559 8.30 20.57 24.57
CA PRO A 559 7.08 20.25 25.32
C PRO A 559 6.19 19.14 24.70
N TRP A 560 6.70 18.34 23.77
CA TRP A 560 5.95 17.21 23.22
C TRP A 560 5.85 16.08 24.26
N ASP A 561 4.71 15.38 24.28
CA ASP A 561 4.49 14.27 25.20
C ASP A 561 5.26 13.04 24.75
N ALA A 562 6.33 12.70 25.48
CA ALA A 562 7.19 11.56 25.17
C ALA A 562 6.45 10.22 25.12
N SER A 563 5.26 10.09 25.74
CA SER A 563 4.47 8.85 25.67
C SER A 563 3.85 8.57 24.30
N ASN A 564 3.76 9.58 23.43
CA ASN A 564 3.28 9.44 22.06
C ASN A 564 4.35 8.91 21.09
N TYR A 565 5.61 8.79 21.53
CA TYR A 565 6.74 8.53 20.63
C TYR A 565 7.60 7.34 21.07
N MET A 566 8.09 6.58 20.08
CA MET A 566 8.87 5.37 20.30
C MET A 566 10.21 5.43 19.57
N ALA A 567 11.31 5.39 20.32
CA ALA A 567 12.68 5.44 19.75
C ALA A 567 13.12 4.12 19.11
N GLN A 568 12.55 2.99 19.55
CA GLN A 568 13.01 1.64 19.24
C GLN A 568 11.83 0.70 19.13
N GLY A 569 11.89 -0.23 18.17
CA GLY A 569 10.92 -1.28 17.99
C GLY A 569 9.78 -0.91 17.05
N ASN A 570 8.75 -1.73 17.11
CA ASN A 570 7.56 -1.65 16.27
C ASN A 570 6.40 -1.06 17.09
N PRO A 571 5.85 0.11 16.73
CA PRO A 571 4.72 0.70 17.44
C PRO A 571 3.42 -0.13 17.30
N GLY A 572 3.34 -1.02 16.30
CA GLY A 572 2.23 -1.96 16.13
C GLY A 572 2.22 -3.13 17.10
N GLY A 573 3.27 -3.29 17.91
CA GLY A 573 3.32 -4.24 19.03
C GLY A 573 3.71 -5.68 18.68
N LEU A 574 3.75 -6.06 17.40
CA LEU A 574 4.22 -7.39 16.99
C LEU A 574 5.75 -7.49 16.97
N GLU A 575 6.26 -8.67 17.33
CA GLU A 575 7.69 -8.99 17.26
C GLU A 575 8.12 -9.28 15.81
N PRO A 576 9.22 -8.67 15.32
CA PRO A 576 9.68 -8.87 13.96
C PRO A 576 10.34 -10.24 13.78
N ILE A 577 10.11 -10.85 12.62
CA ILE A 577 10.57 -12.21 12.30
C ILE A 577 11.93 -12.20 11.62
N VAL A 578 12.84 -13.03 12.11
CA VAL A 578 14.14 -13.28 11.47
C VAL A 578 13.93 -14.10 10.18
N PRO A 579 14.48 -13.67 9.02
CA PRO A 579 14.45 -14.46 7.78
C PRO A 579 14.91 -15.90 8.01
N ASN A 580 14.14 -16.87 7.52
CA ASN A 580 14.36 -18.29 7.88
C ASN A 580 15.27 -19.08 6.94
N VAL A 581 15.63 -18.54 5.78
CA VAL A 581 16.52 -19.22 4.81
C VAL A 581 17.96 -18.77 4.97
N LYS A 582 18.18 -17.45 4.87
CA LYS A 582 19.52 -16.85 4.94
C LYS A 582 19.43 -15.43 5.50
N PRO A 583 19.25 -15.28 6.83
CA PRO A 583 19.19 -13.97 7.46
C PRO A 583 20.52 -13.23 7.37
N PHE A 584 20.44 -11.91 7.43
CA PHE A 584 21.63 -11.07 7.64
C PHE A 584 22.01 -11.08 9.11
N GLU A 585 23.28 -10.82 9.41
CA GLU A 585 23.80 -10.76 10.77
C GLU A 585 24.42 -9.38 11.05
N ASN A 586 24.38 -8.93 12.30
CA ASN A 586 25.14 -7.77 12.74
C ASN A 586 26.62 -8.12 12.97
N GLU A 587 27.42 -7.14 13.42
CA GLU A 587 28.87 -7.31 13.66
C GLU A 587 29.20 -8.40 14.71
N ASP A 588 28.26 -8.71 15.60
CA ASP A 588 28.38 -9.73 16.64
C ASP A 588 27.92 -11.13 16.19
N GLY A 589 27.49 -11.28 14.93
CA GLY A 589 26.96 -12.54 14.38
C GLY A 589 25.52 -12.85 14.81
N VAL A 590 24.76 -11.84 15.25
CA VAL A 590 23.34 -12.00 15.62
C VAL A 590 22.47 -11.76 14.39
N ALA A 591 21.59 -12.72 14.10
CA ALA A 591 20.65 -12.62 13.00
C ALA A 591 19.68 -11.43 13.16
N LEU A 592 19.44 -10.71 12.07
CA LEU A 592 18.64 -9.49 12.01
C LEU A 592 17.25 -9.79 11.45
N PRO A 593 16.16 -9.27 12.06
CA PRO A 593 14.80 -9.44 11.58
C PRO A 593 14.38 -8.40 10.52
N PHE A 594 15.35 -7.81 9.85
CA PHE A 594 15.14 -6.78 8.83
C PHE A 594 16.30 -6.73 7.84
N VAL A 595 16.05 -6.16 6.66
CA VAL A 595 17.09 -5.74 5.71
C VAL A 595 17.08 -4.21 5.61
N GLN A 596 18.22 -3.59 5.95
CA GLN A 596 18.42 -2.13 5.94
C GLN A 596 19.70 -1.72 5.20
N SER A 597 19.83 -2.11 3.93
CA SER A 597 21.05 -1.88 3.15
C SER A 597 20.77 -1.11 1.88
N ASN A 598 21.63 -0.15 1.57
CA ASN A 598 21.63 0.54 0.27
C ASN A 598 22.41 -0.25 -0.79
N ASP A 599 23.17 -1.26 -0.38
CA ASP A 599 23.91 -2.11 -1.30
C ASP A 599 23.10 -3.33 -1.76
N LEU A 600 21.90 -3.52 -1.19
CA LEU A 600 21.03 -4.64 -1.50
C LEU A 600 19.75 -4.16 -2.16
N ALA A 601 19.35 -4.84 -3.23
CA ALA A 601 17.98 -4.81 -3.73
C ALA A 601 17.24 -6.05 -3.21
N VAL A 602 16.04 -5.86 -2.66
CA VAL A 602 15.17 -6.94 -2.19
C VAL A 602 13.89 -6.95 -3.00
N PHE A 603 13.51 -8.11 -3.52
CA PHE A 603 12.24 -8.29 -4.24
C PHE A 603 11.53 -9.54 -3.73
N THR A 604 10.21 -9.54 -3.78
CA THR A 604 9.39 -10.62 -3.21
C THR A 604 8.39 -11.12 -4.23
N MET A 605 8.14 -12.43 -4.22
CA MET A 605 7.20 -13.10 -5.10
C MET A 605 6.17 -13.85 -4.26
N LEU A 606 4.90 -13.74 -4.63
CA LEU A 606 3.86 -14.71 -4.27
C LEU A 606 3.77 -15.76 -5.39
N ASP A 607 3.99 -17.02 -5.03
CA ASP A 607 3.74 -18.19 -5.89
C ASP A 607 2.47 -18.89 -5.42
N THR A 608 1.37 -18.70 -6.16
CA THR A 608 0.09 -19.30 -5.80
C THR A 608 0.05 -20.80 -6.06
N GLY A 609 0.92 -21.33 -6.93
CA GLY A 609 1.03 -22.76 -7.19
C GLY A 609 1.74 -23.50 -6.05
N ALA A 610 2.68 -22.83 -5.38
CA ALA A 610 3.40 -23.34 -4.21
C ALA A 610 2.76 -22.93 -2.88
N ASN A 611 1.71 -22.09 -2.89
CA ASN A 611 1.11 -21.47 -1.70
C ASN A 611 2.17 -20.75 -0.83
N GLU A 612 3.11 -20.04 -1.44
CA GLU A 612 4.28 -19.51 -0.75
C GLU A 612 4.60 -18.06 -1.16
N VAL A 613 5.04 -17.26 -0.19
CA VAL A 613 5.71 -15.98 -0.42
C VAL A 613 7.21 -16.18 -0.25
N VAL A 614 8.00 -15.71 -1.21
CA VAL A 614 9.47 -15.88 -1.25
C VAL A 614 10.15 -14.53 -1.47
N SER A 615 11.01 -14.14 -0.54
CA SER A 615 11.81 -12.92 -0.66
C SER A 615 13.25 -13.22 -1.04
N TYR A 616 13.77 -12.46 -1.99
CA TYR A 616 15.12 -12.55 -2.52
C TYR A 616 15.92 -11.30 -2.20
N ALA A 617 17.21 -11.47 -1.95
CA ALA A 617 18.15 -10.36 -1.90
C ALA A 617 19.18 -10.48 -3.03
N TYR A 618 19.61 -9.32 -3.51
CA TYR A 618 20.63 -9.16 -4.54
C TYR A 618 21.61 -8.06 -4.13
N ASP A 619 22.90 -8.34 -4.18
CA ASP A 619 23.96 -7.36 -3.88
C ASP A 619 24.40 -6.67 -5.18
N VAL A 620 24.04 -5.38 -5.30
CA VAL A 620 24.28 -4.62 -6.54
C VAL A 620 25.77 -4.43 -6.83
N ARG A 621 26.64 -4.63 -5.84
CA ARG A 621 28.10 -4.53 -5.96
C ARG A 621 28.74 -5.75 -6.61
N THR A 622 28.00 -6.85 -6.74
CA THR A 622 28.45 -8.11 -7.32
C THR A 622 27.54 -8.53 -8.47
N PRO A 623 27.56 -7.82 -9.61
CA PRO A 623 26.61 -8.03 -10.70
C PRO A 623 26.64 -9.44 -11.33
N GLU A 624 27.74 -10.17 -11.13
CA GLU A 624 27.94 -11.54 -11.59
C GLU A 624 27.35 -12.61 -10.67
N VAL A 625 26.85 -12.22 -9.48
CA VAL A 625 26.30 -13.14 -8.49
C VAL A 625 24.78 -13.12 -8.55
N GLU A 626 24.17 -14.29 -8.73
CA GLU A 626 22.72 -14.42 -8.76
C GLU A 626 22.06 -14.06 -7.43
N PRO A 627 20.81 -13.52 -7.45
CA PRO A 627 20.01 -13.31 -6.25
C PRO A 627 19.84 -14.60 -5.43
N TRP A 628 19.64 -14.46 -4.12
CA TRP A 628 19.42 -15.59 -3.22
C TRP A 628 18.19 -15.38 -2.34
N VAL A 629 17.53 -16.48 -1.97
CA VAL A 629 16.38 -16.45 -1.06
C VAL A 629 16.83 -16.12 0.36
N ILE A 630 16.17 -15.14 0.99
CA ILE A 630 16.41 -14.75 2.39
C ILE A 630 15.32 -15.28 3.33
N ASP A 631 14.07 -15.26 2.90
CA ASP A 631 12.90 -15.72 3.67
C ASP A 631 11.88 -16.40 2.75
N ARG A 632 11.09 -17.29 3.34
CA ARG A 632 9.94 -17.91 2.68
C ARG A 632 8.89 -18.35 3.68
N PHE A 633 7.62 -18.24 3.36
CA PHE A 633 6.55 -18.69 4.25
C PHE A 633 5.30 -19.08 3.46
N ALA A 634 4.57 -20.07 3.98
CA ALA A 634 3.34 -20.52 3.38
C ALA A 634 2.19 -19.56 3.69
N ILE A 635 1.32 -19.33 2.72
CA ILE A 635 0.08 -18.57 2.87
C ILE A 635 -1.04 -19.20 2.05
N GLY A 636 -2.27 -18.75 2.29
CA GLY A 636 -3.43 -19.17 1.53
C GLY A 636 -3.98 -20.52 1.97
N ARG A 637 -5.22 -20.74 1.57
CA ARG A 637 -5.99 -21.93 1.90
C ARG A 637 -5.58 -23.10 1.03
N GLU A 638 -5.74 -24.32 1.53
CA GLU A 638 -5.61 -25.51 0.70
C GLU A 638 -6.76 -25.53 -0.32
N LEU A 639 -6.49 -26.05 -1.52
CA LEU A 639 -7.55 -26.34 -2.48
C LEU A 639 -8.53 -27.34 -1.83
N THR A 640 -9.72 -26.88 -1.49
CA THR A 640 -10.80 -27.81 -1.15
C THR A 640 -11.33 -28.38 -2.46
N GLU A 641 -11.20 -29.69 -2.64
CA GLU A 641 -11.91 -30.39 -3.71
C GLU A 641 -13.41 -30.07 -3.54
N PRO A 642 -14.11 -29.55 -4.56
CA PRO A 642 -15.53 -29.27 -4.43
C PRO A 642 -16.21 -30.57 -4.00
N SER A 643 -16.99 -30.52 -2.91
CA SER A 643 -17.76 -31.67 -2.45
C SER A 643 -18.65 -32.12 -3.61
N ASN A 644 -18.32 -33.28 -4.18
CA ASN A 644 -19.08 -33.87 -5.26
C ASN A 644 -20.55 -33.95 -4.80
N PRO A 645 -21.52 -33.31 -5.49
CA PRO A 645 -22.92 -33.57 -5.20
C PRO A 645 -23.12 -35.07 -5.39
N GLU A 646 -23.75 -35.73 -4.41
CA GLU A 646 -24.04 -37.17 -4.48
C GLU A 646 -24.52 -37.56 -5.89
N GLU A 647 -23.86 -38.53 -6.50
CA GLU A 647 -24.27 -39.09 -7.80
C GLU A 647 -25.77 -39.40 -7.75
N PRO A 648 -26.58 -38.89 -8.69
CA PRO A 648 -27.97 -39.27 -8.75
C PRO A 648 -28.05 -40.78 -9.01
N GLY A 649 -28.63 -41.52 -8.06
CA GLY A 649 -28.76 -42.97 -8.13
C GLY A 649 -29.36 -43.45 -9.44
N GLU A 650 -28.83 -44.57 -9.96
CA GLU A 650 -29.25 -45.16 -11.23
C GLU A 650 -30.78 -45.29 -11.35
N PRO A 651 -31.39 -44.94 -12.50
CA PRO A 651 -32.83 -45.11 -12.69
C PRO A 651 -33.20 -46.60 -12.74
N GLY A 652 -34.07 -47.01 -11.83
CA GLY A 652 -34.60 -48.37 -11.76
C GLY A 652 -35.41 -48.77 -13.01
N ASN A 653 -35.21 -50.03 -13.43
CA ASN A 653 -35.83 -50.70 -14.58
C ASN A 653 -37.38 -50.79 -14.44
N PRO A 654 -38.19 -50.44 -15.47
CA PRO A 654 -39.64 -50.38 -15.33
C PRO A 654 -40.31 -51.68 -15.81
N GLU A 655 -40.39 -52.72 -14.98
CA GLU A 655 -41.18 -53.92 -15.31
C GLU A 655 -41.51 -54.79 -14.07
N GLU A 656 -42.45 -54.35 -13.21
CA GLU A 656 -43.49 -55.19 -12.55
C GLU A 656 -44.35 -54.37 -11.56
N PRO A 657 -45.69 -54.54 -11.51
CA PRO A 657 -46.56 -53.82 -10.57
C PRO A 657 -46.72 -54.60 -9.25
N GLY A 658 -46.18 -54.06 -8.16
CA GLY A 658 -46.38 -54.54 -6.79
C GLY A 658 -47.45 -53.75 -6.02
N GLU A 659 -48.21 -54.45 -5.18
CA GLU A 659 -49.41 -54.02 -4.43
C GLU A 659 -49.21 -52.82 -3.47
N PRO A 660 -50.31 -52.08 -3.13
CA PRO A 660 -50.24 -50.93 -2.24
C PRO A 660 -50.01 -51.36 -0.79
N GLY A 661 -48.78 -51.14 -0.31
CA GLY A 661 -48.39 -51.20 1.09
C GLY A 661 -48.79 -49.93 1.86
N ASN A 662 -49.23 -50.15 3.09
CA ASN A 662 -49.76 -49.21 4.09
C ASN A 662 -48.82 -48.00 4.38
N PRO A 663 -49.34 -46.82 4.81
CA PRO A 663 -48.48 -45.69 5.15
C PRO A 663 -47.74 -45.99 6.47
N GLU A 664 -46.42 -46.16 6.37
CA GLU A 664 -45.51 -46.11 7.52
C GLU A 664 -45.28 -44.66 7.95
N GLU A 665 -45.18 -44.48 9.26
CA GLU A 665 -44.99 -43.22 9.98
C GLU A 665 -43.80 -42.42 9.44
N PRO A 666 -43.86 -41.07 9.46
CA PRO A 666 -42.69 -40.25 9.21
C PRO A 666 -41.63 -40.57 10.26
N GLY A 667 -40.50 -41.12 9.80
CA GLY A 667 -39.26 -41.12 10.57
C GLY A 667 -38.93 -39.68 10.94
N GLU A 668 -38.66 -39.49 12.22
CA GLU A 668 -38.25 -38.24 12.86
C GLU A 668 -36.93 -37.75 12.23
N GLN A 669 -37.03 -36.88 11.23
CA GLN A 669 -35.93 -36.01 10.84
C GLN A 669 -35.81 -34.93 11.91
N ALA A 670 -34.65 -34.84 12.55
CA ALA A 670 -34.28 -33.68 13.34
C ALA A 670 -34.30 -32.44 12.43
N PRO A 671 -34.92 -31.32 12.83
CA PRO A 671 -34.92 -30.11 12.03
C PRO A 671 -33.50 -29.54 11.92
N ASP A 672 -33.15 -29.16 10.70
CA ASP A 672 -32.00 -28.35 10.32
C ASP A 672 -32.05 -27.01 11.09
N LEU A 673 -30.98 -26.58 11.75
CA LEU A 673 -30.95 -25.43 12.68
C LEU A 673 -30.99 -24.05 11.99
N THR A 674 -31.45 -23.97 10.75
CA THR A 674 -31.53 -22.71 10.00
C THR A 674 -32.66 -21.77 10.44
N ASP A 675 -33.46 -22.16 11.46
CA ASP A 675 -34.56 -21.37 12.04
C ASP A 675 -34.47 -21.18 13.58
N ALA A 676 -33.28 -21.37 14.17
CA ALA A 676 -33.09 -21.24 15.62
C ALA A 676 -33.17 -19.78 16.12
N ALA A 677 -34.34 -19.39 16.64
CA ALA A 677 -34.55 -18.05 17.21
C ALA A 677 -33.94 -17.93 18.63
N VAL A 678 -32.87 -17.13 18.78
CA VAL A 678 -32.39 -16.68 20.10
C VAL A 678 -33.12 -15.41 20.51
N LYS A 679 -33.75 -15.44 21.68
CA LYS A 679 -34.41 -14.27 22.27
C LYS A 679 -33.79 -13.94 23.62
N LEU A 680 -33.37 -12.69 23.73
CA LEU A 680 -32.80 -12.12 24.95
C LEU A 680 -33.87 -11.33 25.71
N SER A 681 -33.85 -11.37 27.04
CA SER A 681 -34.80 -10.62 27.86
C SER A 681 -34.65 -9.10 27.78
N ALA A 682 -33.49 -8.62 27.30
CA ALA A 682 -33.19 -7.22 27.03
C ALA A 682 -32.13 -7.11 25.92
N SER A 683 -32.18 -6.06 25.11
CA SER A 683 -31.14 -5.72 24.11
C SER A 683 -29.95 -4.96 24.72
N THR A 684 -30.05 -4.56 26.00
CA THR A 684 -29.00 -3.83 26.71
C THR A 684 -28.89 -4.33 28.14
N VAL A 685 -27.66 -4.50 28.63
CA VAL A 685 -27.36 -4.98 29.98
C VAL A 685 -26.10 -4.29 30.51
N VAL A 686 -26.06 -3.99 31.80
CA VAL A 686 -24.85 -3.43 32.44
C VAL A 686 -23.83 -4.55 32.65
N ALA A 687 -22.53 -4.29 32.53
CA ALA A 687 -21.48 -5.24 32.93
C ALA A 687 -21.70 -5.72 34.37
N GLY A 688 -21.62 -7.03 34.63
CA GLY A 688 -22.03 -7.63 35.90
C GLY A 688 -23.55 -7.86 36.05
N GLY A 689 -24.36 -7.42 35.11
CA GLY A 689 -25.81 -7.62 35.06
C GLY A 689 -26.20 -9.04 34.64
N SER A 690 -27.49 -9.37 34.76
CA SER A 690 -28.03 -10.67 34.36
C SER A 690 -28.99 -10.53 33.18
N LEU A 691 -28.95 -11.52 32.30
CA LEU A 691 -29.75 -11.61 31.08
C LEU A 691 -30.39 -12.99 31.02
N SER A 692 -31.69 -13.08 30.69
CA SER A 692 -32.31 -14.36 30.38
C SER A 692 -32.22 -14.59 28.87
N VAL A 693 -31.70 -15.76 28.51
CA VAL A 693 -31.51 -16.24 27.14
C VAL A 693 -32.49 -17.37 26.92
N THR A 694 -33.27 -17.26 25.86
CA THR A 694 -34.17 -18.32 25.40
C THR A 694 -33.81 -18.71 23.97
N GLY A 695 -33.83 -20.00 23.68
CA GLY A 695 -33.57 -20.54 22.35
C GLY A 695 -34.46 -21.75 22.10
N THR A 696 -34.82 -21.97 20.84
CA THR A 696 -35.68 -23.09 20.40
C THR A 696 -35.08 -23.78 19.19
N GLY A 697 -35.43 -25.04 18.97
CA GLY A 697 -34.97 -25.83 17.82
C GLY A 697 -33.89 -26.86 18.16
N PHE A 698 -33.51 -27.00 19.43
CA PHE A 698 -32.49 -27.97 19.87
C PHE A 698 -33.06 -29.39 20.01
N THR A 699 -32.20 -30.40 19.93
CA THR A 699 -32.62 -31.78 20.21
C THR A 699 -33.02 -31.93 21.68
N ALA A 700 -34.17 -32.56 21.97
CA ALA A 700 -34.65 -32.74 23.33
C ALA A 700 -33.61 -33.48 24.21
N GLY A 701 -33.25 -32.89 25.35
CA GLY A 701 -32.23 -33.43 26.26
C GLY A 701 -30.79 -33.08 25.89
N GLU A 702 -30.55 -32.34 24.80
CA GLU A 702 -29.21 -31.88 24.42
C GLU A 702 -28.69 -30.76 25.34
N THR A 703 -27.38 -30.75 25.58
CA THR A 703 -26.71 -29.68 26.33
C THR A 703 -26.21 -28.60 25.38
N VAL A 704 -26.66 -27.36 25.59
CA VAL A 704 -26.29 -26.17 24.83
C VAL A 704 -25.42 -25.27 25.70
N ARG A 705 -24.28 -24.83 25.17
CA ARG A 705 -23.41 -23.83 25.81
C ARG A 705 -23.90 -22.43 25.49
N VAL A 706 -23.82 -21.53 26.45
CA VAL A 706 -24.14 -20.11 26.26
C VAL A 706 -22.86 -19.31 26.45
N GLU A 707 -22.49 -18.55 25.43
CA GLU A 707 -21.24 -17.80 25.37
C GLU A 707 -21.51 -16.33 25.05
N LEU A 708 -20.66 -15.45 25.58
CA LEU A 708 -20.57 -14.06 25.15
C LEU A 708 -19.43 -13.93 24.15
N HIS A 709 -19.72 -13.43 22.96
CA HIS A 709 -18.78 -13.30 21.86
C HIS A 709 -18.37 -11.83 21.70
N SER A 710 -17.09 -11.62 22.01
CA SER A 710 -16.19 -10.53 21.59
C SER A 710 -14.77 -11.11 21.64
N THR A 711 -14.39 -11.67 22.79
CA THR A 711 -13.52 -12.84 22.93
C THR A 711 -14.41 -13.91 23.58
N PRO A 712 -14.48 -15.17 23.10
CA PRO A 712 -15.48 -16.12 23.61
C PRO A 712 -15.36 -16.37 25.12
N VAL A 713 -16.37 -15.93 25.88
CA VAL A 713 -16.48 -16.19 27.33
C VAL A 713 -17.67 -17.10 27.60
N MET A 714 -17.41 -18.26 28.19
CA MET A 714 -18.46 -19.18 28.65
C MET A 714 -19.28 -18.55 29.79
N LEU A 715 -20.58 -18.38 29.56
CA LEU A 715 -21.53 -17.84 30.54
C LEU A 715 -22.30 -18.93 31.29
N GLY A 716 -22.48 -20.10 30.67
CA GLY A 716 -23.19 -21.22 31.27
C GLY A 716 -23.58 -22.32 30.28
N THR A 717 -24.35 -23.28 30.77
CA THR A 717 -24.95 -24.35 29.96
C THR A 717 -26.44 -24.50 30.29
N ALA A 718 -27.22 -24.96 29.32
CA ALA A 718 -28.62 -25.31 29.49
C ALA A 718 -28.91 -26.66 28.83
N VAL A 719 -29.90 -27.40 29.33
CA VAL A 719 -30.36 -28.64 28.71
C VAL A 719 -31.71 -28.35 28.06
N ALA A 720 -31.84 -28.68 26.77
CA ALA A 720 -33.07 -28.51 26.02
C ALA A 720 -34.19 -29.40 26.59
N ASP A 721 -35.38 -28.84 26.76
CA ASP A 721 -36.53 -29.57 27.26
C ASP A 721 -37.15 -30.51 26.20
N ALA A 722 -38.25 -31.18 26.54
CA ALA A 722 -38.93 -32.12 25.65
C ALA A 722 -39.47 -31.47 24.35
N SER A 723 -39.51 -30.14 24.27
CA SER A 723 -39.90 -29.38 23.07
C SER A 723 -38.70 -28.79 22.32
N GLY A 724 -37.47 -29.08 22.74
CA GLY A 724 -36.27 -28.52 22.14
C GLY A 724 -35.99 -27.07 22.50
N ALA A 725 -36.58 -26.59 23.61
CA ALA A 725 -36.42 -25.22 24.08
C ALA A 725 -35.44 -25.16 25.27
N ILE A 726 -34.65 -24.09 25.33
CA ILE A 726 -33.87 -23.71 26.51
C ILE A 726 -34.34 -22.36 27.05
N SER A 727 -34.25 -22.20 28.36
CA SER A 727 -34.35 -20.91 29.03
C SER A 727 -33.37 -20.87 30.19
N VAL A 728 -32.40 -19.96 30.12
CA VAL A 728 -31.32 -19.86 31.10
C VAL A 728 -31.03 -18.41 31.44
N GLY A 729 -30.81 -18.13 32.73
CA GLY A 729 -30.30 -16.85 33.19
C GLY A 729 -28.78 -16.89 33.21
N VAL A 730 -28.14 -15.95 32.52
CA VAL A 730 -26.68 -15.79 32.50
C VAL A 730 -26.28 -14.44 33.12
N LYS A 731 -25.10 -14.39 33.75
CA LYS A 731 -24.52 -13.14 34.27
C LYS A 731 -23.41 -12.70 33.32
N ILE A 732 -23.49 -11.47 32.82
CA ILE A 732 -22.41 -10.87 32.03
C ILE A 732 -21.24 -10.57 32.98
N PRO A 733 -19.99 -10.94 32.64
CA PRO A 733 -18.83 -10.63 33.48
C PRO A 733 -18.73 -9.13 33.82
N GLU A 734 -18.23 -8.81 35.01
CA GLU A 734 -18.03 -7.42 35.44
C GLU A 734 -16.88 -6.73 34.68
N SER A 735 -15.96 -7.53 34.12
CA SER A 735 -14.85 -7.07 33.29
C SER A 735 -15.18 -6.95 31.80
N THR A 736 -16.43 -7.21 31.38
CA THR A 736 -16.84 -7.06 29.99
C THR A 736 -16.79 -5.59 29.60
N THR A 737 -16.04 -5.28 28.54
CA THR A 737 -15.94 -3.94 27.95
C THR A 737 -17.32 -3.43 27.56
N ALA A 738 -17.56 -2.13 27.69
CA ALA A 738 -18.81 -1.55 27.19
C ALA A 738 -18.77 -1.53 25.65
N GLY A 739 -19.84 -1.96 25.01
CA GLY A 739 -19.87 -2.11 23.55
C GLY A 739 -20.94 -3.08 23.06
N ARG A 740 -20.93 -3.35 21.76
CA ARG A 740 -21.79 -4.36 21.13
C ARG A 740 -21.15 -5.74 21.29
N HIS A 741 -21.92 -6.72 21.73
CA HIS A 741 -21.50 -8.12 21.86
C HIS A 741 -22.58 -9.05 21.32
N GLU A 742 -22.28 -10.33 21.21
CA GLU A 742 -23.23 -11.35 20.81
C GLU A 742 -23.34 -12.46 21.86
N ILE A 743 -24.56 -12.92 22.12
CA ILE A 743 -24.80 -14.14 22.90
C ILE A 743 -24.94 -15.29 21.93
N VAL A 744 -24.05 -16.27 22.00
CA VAL A 744 -24.04 -17.43 21.11
C VAL A 744 -24.40 -18.70 21.89
N LEU A 745 -25.36 -19.43 21.36
CA LEU A 745 -25.76 -20.76 21.79
C LEU A 745 -25.02 -21.78 20.92
N VAL A 746 -24.25 -22.67 21.54
CA VAL A 746 -23.44 -23.68 20.83
C VAL A 746 -23.84 -25.08 21.25
N THR A 747 -24.23 -25.92 20.29
CA THR A 747 -24.57 -27.33 20.52
C THR A 747 -23.32 -28.22 20.68
N ALA A 748 -23.52 -29.51 20.98
CA ALA A 748 -22.41 -30.46 21.05
C ALA A 748 -21.87 -30.84 19.65
N SER A 749 -22.72 -30.76 18.62
CA SER A 749 -22.37 -30.94 17.20
C SER A 749 -21.62 -29.74 16.62
N GLY A 750 -21.63 -28.58 17.30
CA GLY A 750 -20.93 -27.36 16.89
C GLY A 750 -21.80 -26.33 16.18
N GLU A 751 -23.10 -26.60 16.03
CA GLU A 751 -24.08 -25.67 15.46
C GLU A 751 -24.30 -24.47 16.39
N ARG A 752 -24.59 -23.30 15.78
CA ARG A 752 -24.64 -22.01 16.48
C ARG A 752 -25.92 -21.26 16.18
N ALA A 753 -26.47 -20.61 17.20
CA ALA A 753 -27.54 -19.63 17.07
C ALA A 753 -27.22 -18.43 17.97
N SER A 754 -27.55 -17.21 17.55
CA SER A 754 -27.06 -16.03 18.25
C SER A 754 -28.06 -14.87 18.38
N GLY A 755 -27.78 -13.96 19.32
CA GLY A 755 -28.54 -12.73 19.50
C GLY A 755 -27.67 -11.59 20.04
N VAL A 756 -27.84 -10.39 19.48
CA VAL A 756 -27.03 -9.21 19.81
C VAL A 756 -27.43 -8.59 21.15
N VAL A 757 -26.44 -8.21 21.95
CA VAL A 757 -26.62 -7.46 23.20
C VAL A 757 -25.62 -6.30 23.31
N THR A 758 -26.09 -5.12 23.70
CA THR A 758 -25.21 -4.00 24.06
C THR A 758 -24.88 -4.04 25.55
N VAL A 759 -23.59 -4.12 25.88
CA VAL A 759 -23.11 -4.03 27.26
C VAL A 759 -22.78 -2.58 27.59
N THR A 760 -23.34 -2.05 28.67
CA THR A 760 -23.00 -0.72 29.20
C THR A 760 -22.09 -0.84 30.41
N SER A 761 -21.25 0.17 30.64
CA SER A 761 -20.38 0.19 31.82
C SER A 761 -21.22 0.23 33.10
N ALA A 762 -20.78 -0.52 34.12
CA ALA A 762 -21.31 -0.33 35.46
C ALA A 762 -20.94 1.08 35.92
N GLY A 763 -21.93 1.98 36.00
CA GLY A 763 -21.72 3.31 36.53
C GLY A 763 -21.04 3.23 37.91
N PRO A 764 -20.25 4.25 38.31
CA PRO A 764 -19.57 4.23 39.60
C PRO A 764 -20.61 3.96 40.69
N LEU A 765 -20.40 2.89 41.46
CA LEU A 765 -21.23 2.58 42.61
C LEU A 765 -21.40 3.86 43.43
N ALA A 766 -22.64 4.33 43.55
CA ALA A 766 -22.98 5.26 44.60
C ALA A 766 -22.57 4.58 45.91
N VAL A 767 -21.59 5.18 46.60
CA VAL A 767 -21.24 4.80 47.97
C VAL A 767 -22.47 5.09 48.82
N THR A 768 -23.38 4.12 48.91
CA THR A 768 -24.47 4.16 49.88
C THR A 768 -23.84 3.96 51.24
N GLY A 769 -23.92 5.01 52.05
CA GLY A 769 -23.28 5.10 53.34
C GLY A 769 -23.57 3.90 54.24
N ALA A 770 -22.54 3.08 54.43
CA ALA A 770 -22.36 2.25 55.62
C ALA A 770 -20.88 1.89 55.80
N ASP A 771 -19.95 2.83 55.55
CA ASP A 771 -18.59 2.79 56.12
C ASP A 771 -17.88 4.16 56.13
N ALA A 772 -18.66 5.25 56.20
CA ALA A 772 -18.17 6.60 56.49
C ALA A 772 -17.76 6.80 57.97
N GLY A 773 -17.31 5.73 58.63
CA GLY A 773 -17.05 5.70 60.07
C GLY A 773 -15.63 5.28 60.48
N ARG A 774 -14.73 4.87 59.57
CA ARG A 774 -13.43 4.34 60.02
C ARG A 774 -12.16 4.62 59.20
N THR A 775 -12.21 5.43 58.14
CA THR A 775 -10.99 5.75 57.36
C THR A 775 -10.64 7.25 57.27
N TRP A 776 -11.36 8.12 57.99
CA TRP A 776 -11.00 9.54 58.16
C TRP A 776 -10.03 9.81 59.34
N SER A 777 -9.16 8.86 59.68
CA SER A 777 -8.24 8.99 60.83
C SER A 777 -6.76 9.08 60.47
N ILE A 778 -6.36 9.14 59.19
CA ILE A 778 -4.93 9.24 58.81
C ILE A 778 -4.61 10.47 57.94
N ALA A 779 -5.58 11.09 57.27
CA ALA A 779 -5.32 12.28 56.43
C ALA A 779 -5.39 13.65 57.16
N LEU A 780 -5.80 13.69 58.44
CA LEU A 780 -5.89 14.95 59.22
C LEU A 780 -4.80 15.13 60.28
N VAL A 781 -3.88 14.16 60.44
CA VAL A 781 -2.73 14.25 61.35
C VAL A 781 -1.44 14.69 60.61
N ALA A 782 -1.35 14.48 59.30
CA ALA A 782 -0.20 14.90 58.49
C ALA A 782 -0.21 16.41 58.16
N SER A 783 -1.39 17.01 57.98
CA SER A 783 -1.54 18.42 57.60
C SER A 783 -1.44 19.39 58.79
N LEU A 784 -1.61 18.92 60.02
CA LEU A 784 -1.43 19.73 61.24
C LEU A 784 0.03 19.72 61.75
N ALA A 785 0.84 18.72 61.36
CA ALA A 785 2.26 18.64 61.73
C ALA A 785 3.16 19.57 60.87
N LEU A 786 2.77 19.85 59.62
CA LEU A 786 3.51 20.77 58.74
C LEU A 786 3.20 22.25 59.03
N ALA A 787 2.01 22.58 59.52
CA ALA A 787 1.65 23.95 59.94
C ALA A 787 2.27 24.35 61.29
N LEU A 788 2.49 23.39 62.21
CA LEU A 788 3.18 23.63 63.50
C LEU A 788 4.72 23.67 63.36
N GLY A 789 5.29 22.97 62.37
CA GLY A 789 6.72 23.02 62.05
C GLY A 789 7.17 24.36 61.45
N GLY A 790 6.36 24.97 60.58
CA GLY A 790 6.64 26.28 59.98
C GLY A 790 6.58 27.44 60.98
N ALA A 791 5.65 27.39 61.95
CA ALA A 791 5.51 28.44 62.96
C ALA A 791 6.66 28.44 64.01
N LEU A 792 7.26 27.26 64.31
CA LEU A 792 8.39 27.15 65.25
C LEU A 792 9.73 27.58 64.64
N LEU A 793 9.90 27.48 63.31
CA LEU A 793 11.10 27.93 62.59
C LEU A 793 11.09 29.46 62.37
N TRP A 794 9.92 30.07 62.17
CA TRP A 794 9.79 31.53 62.09
C TRP A 794 9.92 32.22 63.46
N TRP A 795 9.46 31.59 64.55
CA TRP A 795 9.60 32.16 65.91
C TRP A 795 11.05 32.13 66.43
N ARG A 796 11.91 31.22 65.91
CA ARG A 796 13.33 31.13 66.27
C ARG A 796 14.23 32.13 65.53
N THR A 797 13.85 32.59 64.34
CA THR A 797 14.62 33.60 63.58
C THR A 797 14.34 35.04 64.05
N VAL A 798 13.14 35.34 64.56
CA VAL A 798 12.77 36.70 65.01
C VAL A 798 13.31 37.06 66.41
N ARG A 799 13.74 36.09 67.23
CA ARG A 799 14.31 36.33 68.57
C ARG A 799 15.83 36.50 68.65
N ARG A 800 16.56 36.45 67.53
CA ARG A 800 18.02 36.67 67.50
C ARG A 800 18.45 38.08 67.06
N SER A 801 17.52 39.03 66.97
CA SER A 801 17.82 40.45 66.69
C SER A 801 17.37 41.41 67.80
N ALA A 802 17.10 40.90 69.01
CA ALA A 802 16.87 41.72 70.19
C ALA A 802 17.34 40.98 71.46
N ALA A 803 18.66 40.90 71.64
CA ALA A 803 19.38 40.76 72.91
C ALA A 803 20.85 41.14 72.68
#